data_AF-A0A7C5XF71-F1
#
_entry.id   AF-A0A7C5XF71-F1
#
_cell.length_a   1.000
_cell.length_b   1.000
_cell.length_c   1.000
_cell.angle_alpha   90.00
_cell.angle_beta   90.00
_cell.angle_gamma   90.00
#
_symmetry.space_group_name_H-M   'P 1'
#
loop_
_entity.id
_entity.type
_entity.pdbx_description
1 polymer ?
#
loop_
_entity_poly.entity_id
_entity_poly.type
_entity_poly.pdbx_seq_one_letter_code
_entity_poly.pdbx_strand_id
1 'polypeptide(L)'
;MNIRFNDAVRSYLDVYVKSMFDTFDERNCDYDDRELDTCFRDDLVNAYIRTSHVVKATAVAWGACSCSFAARLMVAIGAKKISNENLPGKGNNVHKLLSIASIKYLNEWRRGGSISESALDGIINQSIKELDDLLQVRDENDLNDIKNRAKRMLKNLVEILPKALQSLGVTYKYYDNLRFYAENEMIDYRSHIWGVPDLIIEHPGLRKAIIVEWKSDEGSPLETEKCQAYIYAMLEAIRLGHGETFNDLIEAIAPSNVEDTKVLPIIIRPNYAYSDHPLFPVAGKGIKPISIDELRERIRRIVVAATHLTLLIMDIDTLRFGSKAKDVEKTRDRCVVTCKNRPKPDYVFRYTPSTLPRGNPMNQRDESGDYKYPCILCPFSDKNSKLQECRFYFGSYEKDELGRLLWLYRFKVYRERDRDMVVYRVLYELADYVNALPGFEQYLYSGKHAGFRVNLDKGLIERTTIRRVEKMNNYSSLCGAINISFGNLNVMKKVRMGVYSIDSKYSIYEGLVLRRKLMLCENLSDEMPRISLPRLRQPVLVTLIEGHVKYPTLGISLFGRVEKTLLPGEEDEDIGVKCGNDEVCVVVTPISPYLRLPFKIFNHYINEYGLNRALVVEADADLTNMDLATLHALHMSLKNISEEEDEVKREFSNLTTKDRERILESVEEAFVEAFNAYTRGEVS
;
A
#
# COMPACT_ATOMS: atom_id res chain seq x y z
N MET A 1 -19.53 13.65 -13.52
CA MET A 1 -19.72 14.71 -12.51
C MET A 1 -18.72 14.35 -11.41
N ASN A 2 -17.62 15.10 -11.21
CA ASN A 2 -16.55 14.66 -10.30
C ASN A 2 -17.09 14.58 -8.86
N ILE A 3 -17.13 13.38 -8.29
CA ILE A 3 -17.46 13.15 -6.88
C ILE A 3 -16.32 13.71 -6.02
N ARG A 4 -16.64 14.46 -4.97
CA ARG A 4 -15.63 14.97 -4.04
C ARG A 4 -15.04 13.81 -3.25
N PHE A 5 -13.74 13.87 -2.95
CA PHE A 5 -13.04 12.86 -2.14
C PHE A 5 -13.83 12.39 -0.91
N ASN A 6 -14.38 13.32 -0.13
CA ASN A 6 -15.16 13.01 1.07
C ASN A 6 -16.41 12.17 0.79
N ASP A 7 -17.11 12.44 -0.32
CA ASP A 7 -18.33 11.70 -0.68
C ASP A 7 -17.98 10.29 -1.16
N ALA A 8 -16.85 10.15 -1.88
CA ALA A 8 -16.32 8.85 -2.27
C ALA A 8 -15.93 8.02 -1.04
N VAL A 9 -15.17 8.57 -0.08
CA VAL A 9 -14.80 7.89 1.17
C VAL A 9 -16.04 7.44 1.96
N ARG A 10 -17.06 8.31 2.07
CA ARG A 10 -18.32 7.98 2.75
C ARG A 10 -19.01 6.78 2.11
N SER A 11 -19.05 6.70 0.78
CA SER A 11 -19.65 5.57 0.08
C SER A 11 -19.02 4.22 0.44
N TYR A 12 -17.72 4.17 0.72
CA TYR A 12 -17.04 2.94 1.18
C TYR A 12 -17.26 2.71 2.67
N LEU A 13 -17.21 3.77 3.48
CA LEU A 13 -17.40 3.70 4.93
C LEU A 13 -18.81 3.24 5.32
N ASP A 14 -19.84 3.62 4.56
CA ASP A 14 -21.22 3.21 4.80
C ASP A 14 -21.40 1.68 4.79
N VAL A 15 -20.59 0.95 4.00
CA VAL A 15 -20.58 -0.52 3.99
C VAL A 15 -20.13 -1.07 5.35
N TYR A 16 -19.09 -0.48 5.93
CA TYR A 16 -18.59 -0.86 7.25
C TYR A 16 -19.58 -0.48 8.36
N VAL A 17 -20.12 0.74 8.32
CA VAL A 17 -21.11 1.22 9.30
C VAL A 17 -22.32 0.29 9.33
N LYS A 18 -22.87 -0.05 8.16
CA LYS A 18 -23.98 -1.01 8.06
C LYS A 18 -23.62 -2.36 8.68
N SER A 19 -22.46 -2.92 8.31
CA SER A 19 -22.01 -4.21 8.86
C SER A 19 -21.83 -4.20 10.38
N MET A 20 -21.52 -3.04 10.98
CA MET A 20 -21.40 -2.89 12.43
C MET A 20 -22.77 -2.87 13.12
N PHE A 21 -23.75 -2.14 12.58
CA PHE A 21 -25.12 -2.18 13.09
C PHE A 21 -25.70 -3.60 13.02
N ASP A 22 -25.56 -4.28 11.88
CA ASP A 22 -25.98 -5.68 11.73
C ASP A 22 -25.31 -6.58 12.79
N THR A 23 -24.01 -6.34 13.09
CA THR A 23 -23.27 -7.09 14.11
C THR A 23 -23.83 -6.89 15.51
N PHE A 24 -24.25 -5.66 15.85
CA PHE A 24 -24.79 -5.34 17.17
C PHE A 24 -26.19 -5.91 17.36
N ASP A 25 -27.01 -5.86 16.33
CA ASP A 25 -28.36 -6.44 16.31
C ASP A 25 -28.31 -7.96 16.47
N GLU A 26 -27.47 -8.65 15.67
CA GLU A 26 -27.28 -10.11 15.75
C GLU A 26 -26.83 -10.57 17.15
N ARG A 27 -26.09 -9.74 17.88
CA ARG A 27 -25.55 -10.07 19.19
C ARG A 27 -26.37 -9.57 20.36
N ASN A 28 -27.52 -8.93 20.08
CA ASN A 28 -28.35 -8.30 21.09
C ASN A 28 -27.51 -7.40 22.02
N CYS A 29 -26.76 -6.48 21.42
CA CYS A 29 -26.01 -5.48 22.16
C CYS A 29 -26.93 -4.34 22.61
N ASP A 30 -26.67 -3.85 23.81
CA ASP A 30 -27.31 -2.69 24.42
C ASP A 30 -26.40 -1.46 24.26
N TYR A 31 -26.99 -0.34 23.86
CA TYR A 31 -26.31 0.91 23.55
C TYR A 31 -27.31 2.08 23.49
N ASP A 32 -26.81 3.31 23.65
CA ASP A 32 -27.59 4.51 23.38
C ASP A 32 -27.59 4.80 21.86
N ASP A 33 -28.77 4.76 21.24
CA ASP A 33 -28.93 4.97 19.79
C ASP A 33 -28.38 6.32 19.31
N ARG A 34 -28.55 7.39 20.08
CA ARG A 34 -28.12 8.74 19.70
C ARG A 34 -26.60 8.86 19.82
N GLU A 35 -26.03 8.30 20.87
CA GLU A 35 -24.58 8.27 21.05
C GLU A 35 -23.93 7.41 19.98
N LEU A 36 -24.48 6.23 19.69
CA LEU A 36 -23.96 5.33 18.66
C LEU A 36 -24.02 5.96 17.27
N ASP A 37 -25.13 6.65 16.94
CA ASP A 37 -25.26 7.40 15.69
C ASP A 37 -24.21 8.51 15.59
N THR A 38 -23.99 9.27 16.68
CA THR A 38 -22.92 10.29 16.76
C THR A 38 -21.54 9.67 16.54
N CYS A 39 -21.26 8.54 17.19
CA CYS A 39 -20.01 7.81 17.01
C CYS A 39 -19.78 7.39 15.55
N PHE A 40 -20.75 6.76 14.89
CA PHE A 40 -20.55 6.24 13.54
C PHE A 40 -20.71 7.27 12.42
N ARG A 41 -21.66 8.22 12.54
CA ARG A 41 -21.97 9.19 11.48
C ARG A 41 -21.21 10.51 11.59
N ASP A 42 -20.69 10.82 12.77
CA ASP A 42 -19.96 12.05 13.00
C ASP A 42 -18.49 11.76 13.39
N ASP A 43 -18.24 11.06 14.49
CA ASP A 43 -16.86 10.86 14.98
C ASP A 43 -16.00 10.08 14.02
N LEU A 44 -16.49 8.91 13.63
CA LEU A 44 -15.84 8.01 12.71
C LEU A 44 -15.65 8.67 11.35
N VAL A 45 -16.71 9.24 10.77
CA VAL A 45 -16.65 9.86 9.42
C VAL A 45 -15.59 10.95 9.37
N ASN A 46 -15.57 11.85 10.34
CA ASN A 46 -14.60 12.95 10.36
C ASN A 46 -13.16 12.46 10.57
N ALA A 47 -12.95 11.47 11.43
CA ALA A 47 -11.61 10.91 11.64
C ALA A 47 -11.14 10.09 10.43
N TYR A 48 -12.01 9.28 9.83
CA TYR A 48 -11.70 8.39 8.71
C TYR A 48 -11.36 9.15 7.43
N ILE A 49 -12.10 10.23 7.11
CA ILE A 49 -11.76 11.12 5.98
C ILE A 49 -10.38 11.81 6.19
N ARG A 50 -9.94 11.95 7.44
CA ARG A 50 -8.72 12.67 7.81
C ARG A 50 -7.49 11.79 7.98
N THR A 51 -7.65 10.48 8.14
CA THR A 51 -6.48 9.61 8.31
C THR A 51 -5.77 9.37 6.97
N SER A 52 -4.45 9.27 7.06
CA SER A 52 -3.55 8.84 5.98
C SER A 52 -3.15 7.38 6.15
N HIS A 53 -3.75 6.66 7.10
CA HIS A 53 -3.51 5.24 7.29
C HIS A 53 -4.04 4.42 6.13
N VAL A 54 -3.22 3.47 5.67
CA VAL A 54 -3.61 2.43 4.72
C VAL A 54 -3.11 1.07 5.21
N VAL A 55 -3.82 0.01 4.85
CA VAL A 55 -3.53 -1.36 5.27
C VAL A 55 -3.13 -2.23 4.09
N LYS A 56 -2.16 -3.11 4.29
CA LYS A 56 -1.62 -3.96 3.23
C LYS A 56 -2.66 -4.97 2.75
N ALA A 57 -2.77 -5.16 1.44
CA ALA A 57 -3.72 -6.07 0.80
C ALA A 57 -3.69 -7.49 1.38
N THR A 58 -2.50 -8.01 1.71
CA THR A 58 -2.35 -9.31 2.36
C THR A 58 -3.10 -9.38 3.69
N ALA A 59 -2.97 -8.37 4.56
CA ALA A 59 -3.68 -8.36 5.84
C ALA A 59 -5.19 -8.22 5.64
N VAL A 60 -5.63 -7.42 4.67
CA VAL A 60 -7.04 -7.30 4.30
C VAL A 60 -7.59 -8.64 3.80
N ALA A 61 -6.85 -9.36 2.95
CA ALA A 61 -7.24 -10.68 2.45
C ALA A 61 -7.40 -11.71 3.58
N TRP A 62 -6.47 -11.71 4.53
CA TRP A 62 -6.58 -12.52 5.76
C TRP A 62 -7.81 -12.13 6.57
N GLY A 63 -8.06 -10.84 6.75
CA GLY A 63 -9.18 -10.33 7.54
C GLY A 63 -10.54 -10.63 6.94
N ALA A 64 -10.65 -10.54 5.61
CA ALA A 64 -11.90 -10.73 4.87
C ALA A 64 -12.26 -12.21 4.67
N CYS A 65 -11.26 -13.09 4.47
CA CYS A 65 -11.50 -14.44 3.95
C CYS A 65 -10.87 -15.58 4.75
N SER A 66 -10.22 -15.29 5.87
CA SER A 66 -9.67 -16.36 6.73
C SER A 66 -9.82 -16.08 8.22
N CYS A 67 -9.12 -15.09 8.77
CA CYS A 67 -9.17 -14.78 10.19
C CYS A 67 -8.83 -13.31 10.46
N SER A 68 -9.82 -12.56 10.92
CA SER A 68 -9.67 -11.17 11.41
C SER A 68 -8.62 -11.05 12.51
N PHE A 69 -8.49 -11.99 13.45
CA PHE A 69 -7.44 -11.96 14.47
C PHE A 69 -6.03 -12.07 13.87
N ALA A 70 -5.83 -12.90 12.85
CA ALA A 70 -4.55 -12.98 12.15
C ALA A 70 -4.21 -11.64 11.48
N ALA A 71 -5.19 -11.02 10.81
CA ALA A 71 -5.01 -9.70 10.21
C ALA A 71 -4.69 -8.61 11.24
N ARG A 72 -5.30 -8.67 12.44
CA ARG A 72 -4.99 -7.77 13.55
C ARG A 72 -3.55 -7.90 14.04
N LEU A 73 -3.02 -9.13 14.10
CA LEU A 73 -1.61 -9.36 14.44
C LEU A 73 -0.68 -8.73 13.39
N MET A 74 -1.02 -8.85 12.11
CA MET A 74 -0.22 -8.23 11.04
C MET A 74 -0.22 -6.70 11.13
N VAL A 75 -1.40 -6.08 11.25
CA VAL A 75 -1.55 -4.62 11.13
C VAL A 75 -1.27 -3.88 12.43
N ALA A 76 -1.88 -4.29 13.54
CA ALA A 76 -1.76 -3.57 14.79
C ALA A 76 -0.54 -4.02 15.60
N ILE A 77 -0.16 -5.31 15.53
CA ILE A 77 0.95 -5.81 16.33
C ILE A 77 2.29 -5.72 15.59
N GLY A 78 2.30 -5.91 14.26
CA GLY A 78 3.52 -6.07 13.47
C GLY A 78 4.08 -7.50 13.52
N ALA A 79 3.25 -8.49 13.84
CA ALA A 79 3.67 -9.89 13.86
C ALA A 79 3.96 -10.38 12.44
N LYS A 80 5.16 -10.93 12.23
CA LYS A 80 5.59 -11.44 10.93
C LYS A 80 5.89 -12.93 11.04
N LYS A 81 5.15 -13.74 10.31
CA LYS A 81 5.47 -15.16 10.14
C LYS A 81 5.24 -15.71 8.73
N ILE A 82 4.70 -14.91 7.84
CA ILE A 82 4.46 -15.34 6.47
C ILE A 82 5.70 -15.00 5.64
N SER A 83 6.24 -16.03 4.99
CA SER A 83 7.17 -15.96 3.87
C SER A 83 6.83 -14.79 2.93
N ASN A 84 7.82 -13.92 2.73
CA ASN A 84 7.87 -12.84 1.75
C ASN A 84 6.61 -11.94 1.71
N GLU A 85 6.61 -10.86 2.51
CA GLU A 85 5.81 -9.68 2.18
C GLU A 85 6.07 -9.33 0.70
N ASN A 86 5.02 -9.16 -0.13
CA ASN A 86 5.11 -8.61 -1.49
C ASN A 86 5.52 -7.14 -1.41
N LEU A 87 6.73 -6.88 -0.96
CA LEU A 87 7.47 -5.68 -1.29
C LEU A 87 8.19 -5.99 -2.61
N PRO A 88 8.12 -5.10 -3.61
CA PRO A 88 8.88 -5.27 -4.84
C PRO A 88 10.34 -5.61 -4.51
N GLY A 89 10.85 -6.70 -5.10
CA GLY A 89 12.22 -7.17 -4.86
C GLY A 89 12.44 -8.02 -3.59
N LYS A 90 11.43 -8.22 -2.74
CA LYS A 90 11.46 -9.17 -1.61
C LYS A 90 10.73 -10.50 -1.87
N GLY A 91 10.09 -10.63 -3.02
CA GLY A 91 9.46 -11.88 -3.47
C GLY A 91 10.46 -13.03 -3.66
N ASN A 92 9.94 -14.26 -3.77
CA ASN A 92 10.73 -15.44 -4.15
C ASN A 92 11.44 -15.18 -5.49
N ASN A 93 12.61 -15.80 -5.73
CA ASN A 93 13.35 -15.68 -7.00
C ASN A 93 12.48 -15.97 -8.24
N VAL A 94 11.48 -16.84 -8.11
CA VAL A 94 10.47 -17.08 -9.17
C VAL A 94 9.67 -15.81 -9.50
N HIS A 95 9.18 -15.08 -8.50
CA HIS A 95 8.44 -13.82 -8.71
C HIS A 95 9.35 -12.73 -9.28
N LYS A 96 10.59 -12.60 -8.76
CA LYS A 96 11.58 -11.67 -9.33
C LYS A 96 11.82 -11.94 -10.81
N LEU A 97 12.03 -13.21 -11.18
CA LEU A 97 12.19 -13.59 -12.58
C LEU A 97 10.93 -13.29 -13.41
N LEU A 98 9.75 -13.65 -12.91
CA LEU A 98 8.47 -13.40 -13.58
C LEU A 98 8.21 -11.90 -13.77
N SER A 99 8.64 -11.04 -12.85
CA SER A 99 8.41 -9.58 -12.95
C SER A 99 9.04 -8.96 -14.20
N ILE A 100 10.19 -9.48 -14.66
CA ILE A 100 10.85 -9.04 -15.90
C ILE A 100 10.44 -9.92 -17.09
N ALA A 101 10.45 -11.24 -16.89
CA ALA A 101 10.21 -12.19 -17.98
C ALA A 101 8.78 -12.09 -18.53
N SER A 102 7.78 -11.80 -17.69
CA SER A 102 6.39 -11.64 -18.14
C SER A 102 6.21 -10.44 -19.05
N ILE A 103 6.80 -9.29 -18.71
CA ILE A 103 6.75 -8.08 -19.55
C ILE A 103 7.31 -8.38 -20.94
N LYS A 104 8.52 -8.96 -21.01
CA LYS A 104 9.18 -9.30 -22.28
C LYS A 104 8.40 -10.33 -23.08
N TYR A 105 8.00 -11.42 -22.43
CA TYR A 105 7.28 -12.51 -23.08
C TYR A 105 5.92 -12.06 -23.61
N LEU A 106 5.17 -11.27 -22.84
CA LEU A 106 3.86 -10.78 -23.27
C LEU A 106 3.97 -9.70 -24.35
N ASN A 107 5.02 -8.87 -24.34
CA ASN A 107 5.31 -7.91 -25.41
C ASN A 107 5.62 -8.57 -26.75
N GLU A 108 6.36 -9.69 -26.74
CA GLU A 108 6.55 -10.51 -27.94
C GLU A 108 5.25 -11.21 -28.35
N TRP A 109 4.47 -11.68 -27.37
CA TRP A 109 3.24 -12.44 -27.62
C TRP A 109 2.18 -11.57 -28.28
N ARG A 110 1.99 -10.32 -27.82
CA ARG A 110 1.00 -9.41 -28.43
C ARG A 110 1.29 -9.10 -29.90
N ARG A 111 2.58 -9.12 -30.32
CA ARG A 111 3.02 -8.83 -31.70
C ARG A 111 2.83 -10.00 -32.67
N GLY A 112 2.94 -11.24 -32.18
CA GLY A 112 3.02 -12.44 -33.04
C GLY A 112 2.09 -13.60 -32.68
N GLY A 113 1.36 -13.54 -31.56
CA GLY A 113 0.38 -14.51 -31.08
C GLY A 113 0.95 -15.84 -30.55
N SER A 114 2.01 -16.37 -31.17
CA SER A 114 2.70 -17.60 -30.74
C SER A 114 4.19 -17.37 -30.60
N ILE A 115 4.77 -17.77 -29.47
CA ILE A 115 6.22 -17.71 -29.22
C ILE A 115 6.76 -19.13 -29.14
N SER A 116 7.87 -19.41 -29.83
CA SER A 116 8.52 -20.72 -29.79
C SER A 116 9.14 -21.00 -28.41
N GLU A 117 9.31 -22.28 -28.07
CA GLU A 117 9.99 -22.69 -26.84
C GLU A 117 11.40 -22.09 -26.74
N SER A 118 12.14 -22.08 -27.85
CA SER A 118 13.49 -21.52 -27.93
C SER A 118 13.52 -20.02 -27.63
N ALA A 119 12.50 -19.27 -28.06
CA ALA A 119 12.39 -17.84 -27.79
C ALA A 119 12.03 -17.57 -26.31
N LEU A 120 11.12 -18.36 -25.72
CA LEU A 120 10.83 -18.30 -24.28
C LEU A 120 12.11 -18.59 -23.46
N ASP A 121 12.89 -19.59 -23.86
CA ASP A 121 14.16 -19.93 -23.21
C ASP A 121 15.18 -18.79 -23.31
N GLY A 122 15.25 -18.14 -24.46
CA GLY A 122 16.05 -16.93 -24.66
C GLY A 122 15.65 -15.81 -23.70
N ILE A 123 14.35 -15.51 -23.59
CA ILE A 123 13.80 -14.47 -22.70
C ILE A 123 14.10 -14.77 -21.24
N ILE A 124 13.91 -16.02 -20.80
CA ILE A 124 14.20 -16.44 -19.43
C ILE A 124 15.69 -16.27 -19.11
N ASN A 125 16.57 -16.75 -19.98
CA ASN A 125 18.01 -16.62 -19.76
C ASN A 125 18.48 -15.16 -19.79
N GLN A 126 17.91 -14.31 -20.65
CA GLN A 126 18.19 -12.88 -20.64
C GLN A 126 17.70 -12.21 -19.36
N SER A 127 16.50 -12.55 -18.89
CA SER A 127 15.93 -11.98 -17.66
C SER A 127 16.74 -12.38 -16.42
N ILE A 128 17.29 -13.59 -16.40
CA ILE A 128 18.22 -14.03 -15.34
C ILE A 128 19.50 -13.19 -15.36
N LYS A 129 20.09 -12.94 -16.53
CA LYS A 129 21.28 -12.08 -16.65
C LYS A 129 21.02 -10.66 -16.15
N GLU A 130 19.83 -10.12 -16.41
CA GLU A 130 19.43 -8.79 -15.92
C GLU A 130 19.19 -8.74 -14.41
N LEU A 131 18.92 -9.89 -13.79
CA LEU A 131 18.64 -10.05 -12.37
C LEU A 131 19.77 -10.76 -11.60
N ASP A 132 20.94 -10.96 -12.21
CA ASP A 132 22.06 -11.75 -11.66
C ASP A 132 22.47 -11.25 -10.27
N ASP A 133 22.39 -9.94 -10.07
CA ASP A 133 22.71 -9.24 -8.82
C ASP A 133 21.58 -9.22 -7.78
N LEU A 134 20.39 -9.73 -8.12
CA LEU A 134 19.19 -9.73 -7.28
C LEU A 134 18.64 -11.13 -6.98
N LEU A 135 19.00 -12.14 -7.78
CA LEU A 135 18.61 -13.52 -7.58
C LEU A 135 19.53 -14.19 -6.55
N GLN A 136 18.94 -14.75 -5.51
CA GLN A 136 19.67 -15.47 -4.46
C GLN A 136 19.67 -16.97 -4.79
N VAL A 137 20.53 -17.38 -5.71
CA VAL A 137 20.62 -18.77 -6.19
C VAL A 137 21.61 -19.56 -5.35
N ARG A 138 21.20 -20.73 -4.83
CA ARG A 138 22.10 -21.58 -4.04
C ARG A 138 23.02 -22.45 -4.88
N ASP A 139 22.48 -23.04 -5.95
CA ASP A 139 23.18 -23.94 -6.86
C ASP A 139 22.46 -24.00 -8.22
N GLU A 140 23.01 -24.76 -9.17
CA GLU A 140 22.43 -24.91 -10.52
C GLU A 140 21.07 -25.61 -10.51
N ASN A 141 20.80 -26.51 -9.55
CA ASN A 141 19.51 -27.19 -9.45
C ASN A 141 18.42 -26.22 -9.00
N ASP A 142 18.73 -25.36 -8.02
CA ASP A 142 17.88 -24.27 -7.55
C ASP A 142 17.55 -23.31 -8.71
N LEU A 143 18.56 -22.93 -9.51
CA LEU A 143 18.35 -22.11 -10.71
C LEU A 143 17.45 -22.79 -11.74
N ASN A 144 17.67 -24.08 -11.99
CA ASN A 144 16.87 -24.85 -12.94
C ASN A 144 15.41 -25.00 -12.46
N ASP A 145 15.16 -25.18 -11.17
CA ASP A 145 13.80 -25.19 -10.61
C ASP A 145 13.11 -23.83 -10.78
N ILE A 146 13.81 -22.73 -10.47
CA ILE A 146 13.30 -21.36 -10.69
C ILE A 146 12.92 -21.15 -12.16
N LYS A 147 13.82 -21.51 -13.10
CA LYS A 147 13.58 -21.43 -14.54
C LYS A 147 12.35 -22.22 -14.96
N ASN A 148 12.28 -23.49 -14.56
CA ASN A 148 11.22 -24.41 -14.97
C ASN A 148 9.85 -23.99 -14.42
N ARG A 149 9.78 -23.51 -13.17
CA ARG A 149 8.54 -22.96 -12.61
C ARG A 149 8.08 -21.71 -13.35
N ALA A 150 8.98 -20.75 -13.57
CA ALA A 150 8.64 -19.52 -14.29
C ALA A 150 8.15 -19.82 -15.73
N LYS A 151 8.81 -20.71 -16.46
CA LYS A 151 8.37 -21.15 -17.79
C LYS A 151 6.98 -21.76 -17.78
N ARG A 152 6.71 -22.70 -16.87
CA ARG A 152 5.38 -23.34 -16.74
C ARG A 152 4.29 -22.30 -16.43
N MET A 153 4.56 -21.38 -15.52
CA MET A 153 3.62 -20.32 -15.16
C MET A 153 3.33 -19.36 -16.33
N LEU A 154 4.35 -18.93 -17.08
CA LEU A 154 4.16 -18.08 -18.26
C LEU A 154 3.36 -18.79 -19.37
N LYS A 155 3.60 -20.09 -19.59
CA LYS A 155 2.83 -20.90 -20.54
C LYS A 155 1.37 -21.02 -20.12
N ASN A 156 1.12 -21.33 -18.85
CA ASN A 156 -0.24 -21.42 -18.31
C ASN A 156 -1.00 -20.10 -18.46
N LEU A 157 -0.33 -18.95 -18.28
CA LEU A 157 -0.93 -17.64 -18.53
C LEU A 157 -1.28 -17.45 -20.01
N VAL A 158 -0.32 -17.64 -20.92
CA VAL A 158 -0.53 -17.40 -22.35
C VAL A 158 -1.56 -18.35 -22.97
N GLU A 159 -1.68 -19.58 -22.45
CA GLU A 159 -2.69 -20.55 -22.89
C GLU A 159 -4.12 -20.03 -22.68
N ILE A 160 -4.39 -19.40 -21.53
CA ILE A 160 -5.73 -18.91 -21.19
C ILE A 160 -6.00 -17.48 -21.68
N LEU A 161 -4.93 -16.70 -21.90
CA LEU A 161 -5.02 -15.25 -22.07
C LEU A 161 -5.93 -14.81 -23.23
N PRO A 162 -5.91 -15.44 -24.43
CA PRO A 162 -6.83 -15.07 -25.50
C PRO A 162 -8.31 -15.19 -25.11
N LYS A 163 -8.67 -16.26 -24.40
CA LYS A 163 -10.06 -16.50 -23.98
C LYS A 163 -10.48 -15.53 -22.87
N ALA A 164 -9.57 -15.23 -21.94
CA ALA A 164 -9.80 -14.26 -20.87
C ALA A 164 -9.98 -12.83 -21.42
N LEU A 165 -9.17 -12.44 -22.42
CA LEU A 165 -9.32 -11.16 -23.10
C LEU A 165 -10.62 -11.10 -23.90
N GLN A 166 -10.97 -12.18 -24.60
CA GLN A 166 -12.21 -12.27 -25.35
C GLN A 166 -13.45 -12.17 -24.45
N SER A 167 -13.44 -12.80 -23.26
CA SER A 167 -14.56 -12.68 -22.31
C SER A 167 -14.71 -11.25 -21.77
N LEU A 168 -13.61 -10.49 -21.67
CA LEU A 168 -13.62 -9.06 -21.43
C LEU A 168 -13.94 -8.23 -22.69
N GLY A 169 -14.28 -8.82 -23.83
CA GLY A 169 -14.54 -8.10 -25.08
C GLY A 169 -13.30 -7.45 -25.71
N VAL A 170 -12.10 -7.81 -25.28
CA VAL A 170 -10.83 -7.38 -25.89
C VAL A 170 -10.46 -8.39 -26.98
N THR A 171 -10.76 -8.04 -28.23
CA THR A 171 -10.45 -8.90 -29.39
C THR A 171 -9.00 -8.76 -29.84
N TYR A 172 -8.52 -9.71 -30.64
CA TYR A 172 -7.15 -9.72 -31.19
C TYR A 172 -6.74 -8.41 -31.91
N LYS A 173 -7.71 -7.68 -32.47
CA LYS A 173 -7.49 -6.37 -33.12
C LYS A 173 -7.00 -5.28 -32.17
N TYR A 174 -7.14 -5.50 -30.87
CA TYR A 174 -6.80 -4.55 -29.82
C TYR A 174 -5.56 -4.97 -29.01
N TYR A 175 -4.90 -6.08 -29.38
CA TYR A 175 -3.77 -6.60 -28.61
C TYR A 175 -2.55 -5.67 -28.64
N ASP A 176 -2.36 -4.90 -29.71
CA ASP A 176 -1.28 -3.90 -29.82
C ASP A 176 -1.38 -2.80 -28.76
N ASN A 177 -2.57 -2.55 -28.21
CA ASN A 177 -2.81 -1.56 -27.17
C ASN A 177 -2.67 -2.11 -25.74
N LEU A 178 -2.41 -3.41 -25.59
CA LEU A 178 -2.22 -4.01 -24.27
C LEU A 178 -0.95 -3.50 -23.62
N ARG A 179 -1.02 -3.27 -22.30
CA ARG A 179 0.14 -2.93 -21.48
C ARG A 179 0.25 -3.92 -20.32
N PHE A 180 1.48 -4.22 -19.96
CA PHE A 180 1.84 -5.20 -18.95
C PHE A 180 2.65 -4.50 -17.86
N TYR A 181 2.15 -4.52 -16.62
CA TYR A 181 2.84 -3.96 -15.46
C TYR A 181 3.00 -5.01 -14.37
N ALA A 182 4.24 -5.37 -14.05
CA ALA A 182 4.58 -6.19 -12.91
C ALA A 182 4.91 -5.34 -11.68
N GLU A 183 4.59 -5.87 -10.49
CA GLU A 183 4.98 -5.30 -9.20
C GLU A 183 4.57 -3.82 -9.03
N ASN A 184 3.42 -3.42 -9.59
CA ASN A 184 2.98 -2.03 -9.55
C ASN A 184 2.40 -1.68 -8.17
N GLU A 185 3.09 -0.81 -7.44
CA GLU A 185 2.66 -0.39 -6.11
C GLU A 185 1.50 0.61 -6.17
N MET A 186 0.39 0.28 -5.49
CA MET A 186 -0.85 1.04 -5.51
C MET A 186 -1.38 1.32 -4.11
N ILE A 187 -1.70 2.58 -3.83
CA ILE A 187 -2.30 3.06 -2.58
C ILE A 187 -3.60 3.80 -2.90
N ASP A 188 -4.70 3.28 -2.39
CA ASP A 188 -6.03 3.90 -2.51
C ASP A 188 -6.53 4.41 -1.15
N TYR A 189 -6.81 5.72 -1.07
CA TYR A 189 -7.27 6.38 0.16
C TYR A 189 -8.80 6.34 0.35
N ARG A 190 -9.57 5.75 -0.58
CA ARG A 190 -11.02 5.55 -0.41
C ARG A 190 -11.31 4.24 0.32
N SER A 191 -10.68 3.17 -0.13
CA SER A 191 -10.72 1.86 0.48
C SER A 191 -9.69 1.68 1.60
N HIS A 192 -8.72 2.60 1.71
CA HIS A 192 -7.58 2.54 2.62
C HIS A 192 -6.71 1.28 2.43
N ILE A 193 -6.58 0.82 1.19
CA ILE A 193 -5.82 -0.38 0.83
C ILE A 193 -4.50 0.00 0.14
N TRP A 194 -3.43 -0.69 0.51
CA TRP A 194 -2.14 -0.65 -0.17
C TRP A 194 -1.81 -2.04 -0.72
N GLY A 195 -1.71 -2.18 -2.04
CA GLY A 195 -1.42 -3.43 -2.72
C GLY A 195 -0.28 -3.34 -3.74
N VAL A 196 0.27 -4.50 -4.08
CA VAL A 196 1.27 -4.67 -5.14
C VAL A 196 0.87 -5.92 -5.92
N PRO A 197 0.10 -5.80 -7.01
CA PRO A 197 -0.22 -6.93 -7.86
C PRO A 197 1.03 -7.45 -8.56
N ASP A 198 1.11 -8.77 -8.67
CA ASP A 198 2.21 -9.45 -9.33
C ASP A 198 2.31 -9.09 -10.82
N LEU A 199 1.19 -9.07 -11.54
CA LEU A 199 1.10 -8.61 -12.94
C LEU A 199 -0.29 -8.05 -13.26
N ILE A 200 -0.32 -6.93 -13.97
CA ILE A 200 -1.50 -6.27 -14.54
C ILE A 200 -1.38 -6.35 -16.06
N ILE A 201 -2.43 -6.84 -16.72
CA ILE A 201 -2.58 -6.82 -18.17
C ILE A 201 -3.74 -5.90 -18.50
N GLU A 202 -3.45 -4.66 -18.87
CA GLU A 202 -4.49 -3.63 -19.11
C GLU A 202 -4.67 -3.31 -20.59
N HIS A 203 -5.88 -2.85 -20.93
CA HIS A 203 -6.15 -2.10 -22.14
C HIS A 203 -6.62 -0.69 -21.76
N PRO A 204 -5.75 0.34 -21.82
CA PRO A 204 -6.07 1.71 -21.39
C PRO A 204 -7.32 2.29 -22.05
N GLY A 205 -7.45 2.13 -23.38
CA GLY A 205 -8.55 2.71 -24.15
C GLY A 205 -9.92 2.12 -23.85
N LEU A 206 -9.99 0.84 -23.47
CA LEU A 206 -11.23 0.15 -23.11
C LEU A 206 -11.48 0.18 -21.60
N ARG A 207 -10.50 0.63 -20.81
CA ARG A 207 -10.51 0.62 -19.34
C ARG A 207 -10.87 -0.75 -18.78
N LYS A 208 -10.21 -1.78 -19.32
CA LYS A 208 -10.34 -3.17 -18.88
C LYS A 208 -9.00 -3.75 -18.54
N ALA A 209 -8.95 -4.68 -17.59
CA ALA A 209 -7.72 -5.34 -17.20
C ALA A 209 -7.93 -6.78 -16.72
N ILE A 210 -6.84 -7.54 -16.78
CA ILE A 210 -6.70 -8.82 -16.09
C ILE A 210 -5.63 -8.63 -15.02
N ILE A 211 -5.97 -9.03 -13.80
CA ILE A 211 -5.01 -9.12 -12.70
C ILE A 211 -4.53 -10.55 -12.60
N VAL A 212 -3.21 -10.72 -12.56
CA VAL A 212 -2.55 -12.01 -12.41
C VAL A 212 -1.83 -12.03 -11.07
N GLU A 213 -2.19 -13.00 -10.24
CA GLU A 213 -1.48 -13.34 -9.01
C GLU A 213 -0.66 -14.61 -9.24
N TRP A 214 0.66 -14.53 -9.06
CA TRP A 214 1.56 -15.66 -9.15
C TRP A 214 1.56 -16.42 -7.83
N LYS A 215 1.47 -17.75 -7.87
CA LYS A 215 1.74 -18.61 -6.70
C LYS A 215 2.68 -19.73 -7.12
N SER A 216 3.84 -19.81 -6.47
CA SER A 216 4.93 -20.70 -6.90
C SER A 216 4.78 -22.17 -6.46
N ASP A 217 3.77 -22.50 -5.66
CA ASP A 217 3.41 -23.87 -5.27
C ASP A 217 2.31 -24.45 -6.17
N GLU A 218 2.19 -25.79 -6.17
CA GLU A 218 1.25 -26.54 -7.01
C GLU A 218 -0.06 -26.89 -6.28
N GLY A 219 -0.35 -26.26 -5.14
CA GLY A 219 -1.58 -26.47 -4.38
C GLY A 219 -2.82 -25.85 -5.03
N SER A 220 -4.01 -26.14 -4.48
CA SER A 220 -5.22 -25.42 -4.83
C SER A 220 -5.23 -24.03 -4.20
N PRO A 221 -5.75 -22.98 -4.86
CA PRO A 221 -5.79 -21.65 -4.29
C PRO A 221 -6.57 -21.59 -2.97
N LEU A 222 -5.96 -21.01 -1.94
CA LEU A 222 -6.59 -20.72 -0.65
C LEU A 222 -7.55 -19.53 -0.79
N GLU A 223 -8.56 -19.44 0.07
CA GLU A 223 -9.49 -18.30 0.07
C GLU A 223 -8.78 -16.96 0.30
N THR A 224 -7.69 -16.93 1.06
CA THR A 224 -6.86 -15.72 1.23
C THR A 224 -6.20 -15.28 -0.07
N GLU A 225 -5.76 -16.21 -0.90
CA GLU A 225 -5.12 -15.90 -2.19
C GLU A 225 -6.15 -15.42 -3.21
N LYS A 226 -7.34 -16.03 -3.23
CA LYS A 226 -8.47 -15.55 -4.03
C LYS A 226 -8.83 -14.12 -3.64
N CYS A 227 -9.00 -13.85 -2.35
CA CYS A 227 -9.35 -12.50 -1.90
C CYS A 227 -8.24 -11.47 -2.14
N GLN A 228 -6.97 -11.87 -2.07
CA GLN A 228 -5.85 -11.02 -2.49
C GLN A 228 -5.97 -10.62 -3.97
N ALA A 229 -6.26 -11.57 -4.87
CA ALA A 229 -6.46 -11.29 -6.29
C ALA A 229 -7.66 -10.33 -6.53
N TYR A 230 -8.77 -10.50 -5.79
CA TYR A 230 -9.91 -9.57 -5.85
C TYR A 230 -9.58 -8.17 -5.29
N ILE A 231 -8.76 -8.06 -4.24
CA ILE A 231 -8.28 -6.77 -3.75
C ILE A 231 -7.48 -6.04 -4.84
N TYR A 232 -6.60 -6.76 -5.54
CA TYR A 232 -5.84 -6.19 -6.63
C TYR A 232 -6.72 -5.81 -7.83
N ALA A 233 -7.77 -6.59 -8.12
CA ALA A 233 -8.80 -6.19 -9.09
C ALA A 233 -9.54 -4.91 -8.69
N MET A 234 -9.80 -4.71 -7.39
CA MET A 234 -10.40 -3.48 -6.88
C MET A 234 -9.48 -2.26 -7.07
N LEU A 235 -8.21 -2.38 -6.71
CA LEU A 235 -7.24 -1.30 -6.89
C LEU A 235 -7.09 -0.91 -8.37
N GLU A 236 -7.00 -1.89 -9.26
CA GLU A 236 -6.90 -1.65 -10.70
C GLU A 236 -8.19 -1.07 -11.30
N ALA A 237 -9.37 -1.53 -10.84
CA ALA A 237 -10.63 -0.90 -11.24
C ALA A 237 -10.65 0.59 -10.89
N ILE A 238 -10.19 0.95 -9.68
CA ILE A 238 -10.07 2.35 -9.25
C ILE A 238 -9.06 3.11 -10.11
N ARG A 239 -7.90 2.51 -10.38
CA ARG A 239 -6.85 3.08 -11.22
C ARG A 239 -7.33 3.40 -12.65
N LEU A 240 -8.14 2.51 -13.23
CA LEU A 240 -8.75 2.68 -14.56
C LEU A 240 -9.92 3.69 -14.58
N GLY A 241 -10.26 4.27 -13.43
CA GLY A 241 -11.30 5.29 -13.29
C GLY A 241 -12.71 4.72 -13.09
N HIS A 242 -12.82 3.47 -12.64
CA HIS A 242 -14.03 2.94 -12.03
C HIS A 242 -13.96 3.16 -10.51
N GLY A 243 -14.99 2.85 -9.73
CA GLY A 243 -14.96 2.99 -8.27
C GLY A 243 -14.89 4.43 -7.75
N GLU A 244 -15.56 5.39 -8.39
CA GLU A 244 -15.82 6.69 -7.76
C GLU A 244 -16.71 6.55 -6.51
N THR A 245 -17.55 5.53 -6.50
CA THR A 245 -18.33 5.06 -5.34
C THR A 245 -18.14 3.56 -5.15
N PHE A 246 -18.55 3.03 -4.00
CA PHE A 246 -18.51 1.59 -3.78
C PHE A 246 -19.40 0.80 -4.76
N ASN A 247 -20.56 1.36 -5.14
CA ASN A 247 -21.45 0.71 -6.12
C ASN A 247 -20.82 0.67 -7.51
N ASP A 248 -20.15 1.75 -7.93
CA ASP A 248 -19.39 1.79 -9.18
C ASP A 248 -18.27 0.74 -9.21
N LEU A 249 -17.57 0.56 -8.07
CA LEU A 249 -16.57 -0.50 -7.93
C LEU A 249 -17.19 -1.90 -8.07
N ILE A 250 -18.36 -2.13 -7.45
CA ILE A 250 -19.09 -3.40 -7.56
C ILE A 250 -19.47 -3.67 -9.01
N GLU A 251 -20.02 -2.69 -9.73
CA GLU A 251 -20.43 -2.90 -11.14
C GLU A 251 -19.23 -3.08 -12.07
N ALA A 252 -18.04 -2.62 -11.70
CA ALA A 252 -16.82 -2.88 -12.48
C ALA A 252 -16.31 -4.33 -12.38
N ILE A 253 -16.58 -5.03 -11.26
CA ILE A 253 -16.03 -6.37 -10.99
C ILE A 253 -17.14 -7.41 -11.02
N ALA A 254 -18.23 -7.17 -10.29
CA ALA A 254 -19.37 -8.06 -10.10
C ALA A 254 -20.70 -7.42 -10.56
N PRO A 255 -20.81 -7.00 -11.83
CA PRO A 255 -22.04 -6.45 -12.38
C PRO A 255 -23.16 -7.48 -12.41
N SER A 256 -24.40 -6.98 -12.46
CA SER A 256 -25.58 -7.85 -12.58
C SER A 256 -25.56 -8.66 -13.89
N ASN A 257 -25.08 -8.05 -14.97
CA ASN A 257 -24.73 -8.75 -16.20
C ASN A 257 -23.23 -9.01 -16.24
N VAL A 258 -22.84 -10.27 -16.08
CA VAL A 258 -21.44 -10.69 -15.93
C VAL A 258 -20.56 -10.29 -17.12
N GLU A 259 -21.11 -10.16 -18.32
CA GLU A 259 -20.38 -9.72 -19.52
C GLU A 259 -19.90 -8.26 -19.42
N ASP A 260 -20.48 -7.46 -18.53
CA ASP A 260 -20.10 -6.08 -18.31
C ASP A 260 -18.85 -5.90 -17.43
N THR A 261 -18.29 -7.00 -16.88
CA THR A 261 -17.08 -6.94 -16.04
C THR A 261 -15.94 -6.21 -16.75
N LYS A 262 -15.25 -5.35 -16.00
CA LYS A 262 -14.13 -4.52 -16.46
C LYS A 262 -12.79 -5.09 -16.02
N VAL A 263 -12.70 -5.71 -14.84
CA VAL A 263 -11.46 -6.25 -14.30
C VAL A 263 -11.62 -7.70 -13.87
N LEU A 264 -10.77 -8.58 -14.40
CA LEU A 264 -10.83 -10.03 -14.16
C LEU A 264 -9.60 -10.49 -13.33
N PRO A 265 -9.79 -11.05 -12.13
CA PRO A 265 -8.70 -11.65 -11.36
C PRO A 265 -8.44 -13.11 -11.77
N ILE A 266 -7.16 -13.46 -11.88
CA ILE A 266 -6.68 -14.81 -12.20
C ILE A 266 -5.46 -15.12 -11.32
N ILE A 267 -5.40 -16.35 -10.80
CA ILE A 267 -4.24 -16.90 -10.10
C ILE A 267 -3.54 -17.88 -11.03
N ILE A 268 -2.24 -17.76 -11.21
CA ILE A 268 -1.45 -18.70 -12.02
C ILE A 268 -0.45 -19.44 -11.14
N ARG A 269 -0.42 -20.76 -11.31
CA ARG A 269 0.48 -21.69 -10.63
C ARG A 269 1.27 -22.51 -11.66
N PRO A 270 2.34 -23.23 -11.27
CA PRO A 270 3.07 -24.08 -12.20
C PRO A 270 2.24 -25.21 -12.81
N ASN A 271 1.23 -25.70 -12.09
CA ASN A 271 0.36 -26.78 -12.53
C ASN A 271 -0.81 -26.32 -13.42
N TYR A 272 -1.44 -25.18 -13.10
CA TYR A 272 -2.59 -24.68 -13.85
C TYR A 272 -2.93 -23.20 -13.55
N ALA A 273 -3.92 -22.67 -14.25
CA ALA A 273 -4.54 -21.37 -14.01
C ALA A 273 -5.85 -21.49 -13.21
N TYR A 274 -6.17 -20.50 -12.39
CA TYR A 274 -7.33 -20.54 -11.50
C TYR A 274 -8.05 -19.20 -11.49
N SER A 275 -9.36 -19.22 -11.69
CA SER A 275 -10.26 -18.12 -11.40
C SER A 275 -11.62 -18.70 -11.04
N ASP A 276 -12.19 -18.25 -9.94
CA ASP A 276 -13.58 -18.58 -9.57
C ASP A 276 -14.58 -17.55 -10.11
N HIS A 277 -14.12 -16.54 -10.85
CA HIS A 277 -14.93 -15.44 -11.33
C HIS A 277 -16.04 -15.92 -12.29
N PRO A 278 -17.30 -15.46 -12.15
CA PRO A 278 -18.42 -15.94 -12.97
C PRO A 278 -18.22 -15.75 -14.49
N LEU A 279 -17.55 -14.66 -14.90
CA LEU A 279 -17.25 -14.37 -16.31
C LEU A 279 -16.31 -15.40 -16.96
N PHE A 280 -15.33 -15.87 -16.19
CA PHE A 280 -14.25 -16.67 -16.73
C PHE A 280 -13.77 -17.68 -15.67
N PRO A 281 -14.62 -18.66 -15.33
CA PRO A 281 -14.23 -19.69 -14.38
C PRO A 281 -13.17 -20.56 -15.04
N VAL A 282 -11.96 -20.55 -14.49
CA VAL A 282 -10.87 -21.42 -14.90
C VAL A 282 -10.47 -22.25 -13.71
N ALA A 283 -10.46 -23.55 -13.89
CA ALA A 283 -10.13 -24.47 -12.82
C ALA A 283 -9.27 -25.58 -13.38
N GLY A 284 -8.21 -25.93 -12.65
CA GLY A 284 -7.58 -27.24 -12.82
C GLY A 284 -8.61 -28.28 -12.42
N LYS A 285 -9.40 -28.77 -13.38
CA LYS A 285 -10.48 -29.78 -13.25
C LYS A 285 -11.53 -29.48 -12.15
N GLY A 286 -12.63 -28.79 -12.50
CA GLY A 286 -13.95 -29.05 -11.87
C GLY A 286 -14.47 -28.11 -10.78
N ILE A 287 -14.10 -26.83 -10.74
CA ILE A 287 -14.68 -25.86 -9.78
C ILE A 287 -15.95 -25.21 -10.36
N LYS A 288 -16.98 -25.05 -9.52
CA LYS A 288 -18.17 -24.24 -9.83
C LYS A 288 -17.81 -22.75 -9.70
N PRO A 289 -18.19 -21.88 -10.66
CA PRO A 289 -18.06 -20.44 -10.48
C PRO A 289 -18.76 -20.01 -9.18
N ILE A 290 -18.20 -19.01 -8.51
CA ILE A 290 -18.91 -18.33 -7.43
C ILE A 290 -20.17 -17.67 -8.00
N SER A 291 -21.23 -17.50 -7.23
CA SER A 291 -22.36 -16.67 -7.68
C SER A 291 -22.00 -15.18 -7.64
N ILE A 292 -22.72 -14.35 -8.40
CA ILE A 292 -22.51 -12.89 -8.38
C ILE A 292 -22.79 -12.31 -6.98
N ASP A 293 -23.77 -12.84 -6.25
CA ASP A 293 -24.07 -12.36 -4.90
C ASP A 293 -22.97 -12.71 -3.89
N GLU A 294 -22.44 -13.93 -3.95
CA GLU A 294 -21.29 -14.33 -3.13
C GLU A 294 -20.03 -13.52 -3.48
N LEU A 295 -19.83 -13.18 -4.76
CA LEU A 295 -18.74 -12.31 -5.19
C LEU A 295 -18.91 -10.88 -4.66
N ARG A 296 -20.11 -10.30 -4.78
CA ARG A 296 -20.43 -8.99 -4.20
C ARG A 296 -20.19 -9.00 -2.68
N GLU A 297 -20.55 -10.08 -2.01
CA GLU A 297 -20.31 -10.23 -0.58
C GLU A 297 -18.84 -10.39 -0.21
N ARG A 298 -18.04 -11.04 -1.06
CA ARG A 298 -16.58 -11.05 -0.90
C ARG A 298 -15.99 -9.63 -0.99
N ILE A 299 -16.43 -8.83 -1.97
CA ILE A 299 -15.97 -7.44 -2.13
C ILE A 299 -16.41 -6.57 -0.93
N ARG A 300 -17.63 -6.74 -0.41
CA ARG A 300 -18.08 -6.06 0.81
C ARG A 300 -17.21 -6.42 2.01
N ARG A 301 -16.95 -7.70 2.25
CA ARG A 301 -16.08 -8.17 3.34
C ARG A 301 -14.65 -7.61 3.24
N ILE A 302 -14.13 -7.44 2.02
CA ILE A 302 -12.83 -6.80 1.80
C ILE A 302 -12.85 -5.34 2.31
N VAL A 303 -13.85 -4.55 1.94
CA VAL A 303 -13.99 -3.16 2.42
C VAL A 303 -14.18 -3.11 3.93
N VAL A 304 -15.05 -3.96 4.49
CA VAL A 304 -15.27 -4.06 5.94
C VAL A 304 -13.97 -4.41 6.67
N ALA A 305 -13.18 -5.35 6.15
CA ALA A 305 -11.89 -5.73 6.72
C ALA A 305 -10.89 -4.58 6.65
N ALA A 306 -10.77 -3.89 5.52
CA ALA A 306 -9.87 -2.77 5.36
C ALA A 306 -10.20 -1.63 6.34
N THR A 307 -11.48 -1.23 6.41
CA THR A 307 -11.96 -0.21 7.36
C THR A 307 -11.72 -0.64 8.80
N HIS A 308 -12.05 -1.88 9.17
CA HIS A 308 -11.80 -2.38 10.52
C HIS A 308 -10.32 -2.32 10.88
N LEU A 309 -9.42 -2.76 10.00
CA LEU A 309 -7.98 -2.77 10.25
C LEU A 309 -7.40 -1.35 10.35
N THR A 310 -7.87 -0.42 9.52
CA THR A 310 -7.51 1.00 9.63
C THR A 310 -7.95 1.59 10.98
N LEU A 311 -9.16 1.27 11.44
CA LEU A 311 -9.67 1.76 12.72
C LEU A 311 -8.84 1.31 13.94
N LEU A 312 -8.22 0.14 13.86
CA LEU A 312 -7.42 -0.39 14.96
C LEU A 312 -6.14 0.39 15.22
N ILE A 313 -5.59 1.01 14.17
CA ILE A 313 -4.36 1.81 14.22
C ILE A 313 -4.66 3.31 14.27
N MET A 314 -5.88 3.73 13.96
CA MET A 314 -6.27 5.14 13.95
C MET A 314 -6.43 5.74 15.35
N ASP A 315 -6.01 7.00 15.51
CA ASP A 315 -6.24 7.83 16.69
C ASP A 315 -7.42 8.79 16.45
N ILE A 316 -8.63 8.28 16.71
CA ILE A 316 -9.90 8.97 16.39
C ILE A 316 -10.01 10.33 17.08
N ASP A 317 -9.75 10.38 18.38
CA ASP A 317 -9.86 11.61 19.17
C ASP A 317 -8.91 12.70 18.63
N THR A 318 -7.65 12.32 18.33
CA THR A 318 -6.66 13.27 17.80
C THR A 318 -7.04 13.74 16.40
N LEU A 319 -7.44 12.85 15.49
CA LEU A 319 -7.82 13.21 14.12
C LEU A 319 -9.05 14.11 14.07
N ARG A 320 -9.98 13.94 15.01
CA ARG A 320 -11.19 14.74 15.09
C ARG A 320 -10.96 16.09 15.78
N PHE A 321 -10.40 16.06 17.00
CA PHE A 321 -10.37 17.20 17.91
C PHE A 321 -8.99 17.88 18.02
N GLY A 322 -7.92 17.25 17.53
CA GLY A 322 -6.57 17.79 17.58
C GLY A 322 -6.12 18.09 19.00
N SER A 323 -5.60 19.29 19.23
CA SER A 323 -5.16 19.74 20.56
C SER A 323 -6.28 19.78 21.61
N LYS A 324 -7.54 19.92 21.18
CA LYS A 324 -8.72 19.93 22.05
C LYS A 324 -9.14 18.53 22.51
N ALA A 325 -8.50 17.46 22.01
CA ALA A 325 -8.81 16.08 22.42
C ALA A 325 -8.66 15.84 23.93
N LYS A 326 -7.94 16.71 24.65
CA LYS A 326 -7.81 16.65 26.12
C LYS A 326 -9.00 17.26 26.87
N ASP A 327 -9.77 18.13 26.21
CA ASP A 327 -10.82 18.95 26.81
C ASP A 327 -12.23 18.43 26.47
N VAL A 328 -12.31 17.33 25.71
CA VAL A 328 -13.56 16.67 25.31
C VAL A 328 -13.63 15.27 25.90
N GLU A 329 -14.85 14.79 26.12
CA GLU A 329 -15.08 13.40 26.47
C GLU A 329 -14.57 12.48 25.36
N LYS A 330 -13.71 11.53 25.73
CA LYS A 330 -13.04 10.66 24.76
C LYS A 330 -14.04 9.70 24.14
N THR A 331 -13.89 9.42 22.85
CA THR A 331 -14.72 8.41 22.17
C THR A 331 -14.63 7.06 22.87
N ARG A 332 -13.50 6.72 23.49
CA ARG A 332 -13.32 5.46 24.23
C ARG A 332 -14.26 5.28 25.42
N ASP A 333 -14.71 6.38 26.02
CA ASP A 333 -15.54 6.35 27.23
C ASP A 333 -17.04 6.35 26.86
N ARG A 334 -17.42 7.07 25.80
CA ARG A 334 -18.82 7.22 25.34
C ARG A 334 -19.25 6.25 24.24
N CYS A 335 -18.38 5.92 23.28
CA CYS A 335 -18.70 5.05 22.15
C CYS A 335 -18.56 3.57 22.54
N VAL A 336 -19.43 3.11 23.43
CA VAL A 336 -19.38 1.75 24.00
C VAL A 336 -20.68 0.99 23.77
N VAL A 337 -20.56 -0.33 23.64
CA VAL A 337 -21.70 -1.27 23.55
C VAL A 337 -21.54 -2.37 24.58
N THR A 338 -22.64 -2.89 25.12
CA THR A 338 -22.62 -4.04 26.05
C THR A 338 -23.46 -5.18 25.47
N CYS A 339 -22.85 -6.33 25.16
CA CYS A 339 -23.54 -7.43 24.50
C CYS A 339 -23.81 -8.59 25.47
N LYS A 340 -24.90 -9.35 25.28
CA LYS A 340 -25.35 -10.43 26.21
C LYS A 340 -24.25 -11.40 26.70
N ASN A 341 -23.25 -11.69 25.87
CA ASN A 341 -22.16 -12.62 26.19
C ASN A 341 -20.90 -11.95 26.76
N ARG A 342 -20.96 -10.65 27.08
CA ARG A 342 -19.85 -9.85 27.62
C ARG A 342 -20.36 -8.83 28.64
N PRO A 343 -20.08 -9.02 29.94
CA PRO A 343 -20.57 -8.13 30.98
C PRO A 343 -19.84 -6.77 31.06
N LYS A 344 -18.78 -6.57 30.27
CA LYS A 344 -18.02 -5.30 30.23
C LYS A 344 -18.34 -4.53 28.95
N PRO A 345 -18.53 -3.20 29.00
CA PRO A 345 -18.67 -2.38 27.81
C PRO A 345 -17.44 -2.51 26.90
N ASP A 346 -17.67 -2.73 25.60
CA ASP A 346 -16.65 -2.80 24.58
C ASP A 346 -16.65 -1.50 23.76
N TYR A 347 -15.47 -0.94 23.51
CA TYR A 347 -15.31 0.21 22.61
C TYR A 347 -15.65 -0.16 21.16
N VAL A 348 -16.64 0.50 20.57
CA VAL A 348 -17.28 0.09 19.30
C VAL A 348 -16.29 0.00 18.14
N PHE A 349 -15.33 0.93 18.04
CA PHE A 349 -14.37 0.95 16.93
C PHE A 349 -13.27 -0.12 17.04
N ARG A 350 -13.21 -0.87 18.16
CA ARG A 350 -12.37 -2.07 18.31
C ARG A 350 -13.16 -3.37 18.27
N TYR A 351 -14.49 -3.28 18.12
CA TYR A 351 -15.35 -4.44 18.00
C TYR A 351 -15.19 -5.07 16.62
N THR A 352 -15.04 -6.40 16.57
CA THR A 352 -14.87 -7.12 15.30
C THR A 352 -16.24 -7.44 14.69
N PRO A 353 -16.52 -6.95 13.45
CA PRO A 353 -17.76 -7.24 12.74
C PRO A 353 -18.04 -8.75 12.64
N SER A 354 -19.30 -9.17 12.70
CA SER A 354 -19.72 -10.58 12.57
C SER A 354 -19.51 -11.13 11.17
N THR A 355 -19.56 -10.27 10.15
CA THR A 355 -19.33 -10.60 8.73
C THR A 355 -17.88 -11.02 8.45
N LEU A 356 -16.92 -10.64 9.31
CA LEU A 356 -15.53 -11.02 9.15
C LEU A 356 -15.25 -12.39 9.77
N PRO A 357 -14.61 -13.32 9.04
CA PRO A 357 -14.27 -14.62 9.56
C PRO A 357 -13.27 -14.50 10.73
N ARG A 358 -13.36 -15.41 11.69
CA ARG A 358 -12.54 -15.39 12.91
C ARG A 358 -12.34 -16.79 13.46
N GLY A 359 -11.11 -17.08 13.88
CA GLY A 359 -10.83 -18.21 14.77
C GLY A 359 -11.16 -17.87 16.22
N ASN A 360 -10.99 -18.84 17.11
CA ASN A 360 -11.04 -18.62 18.55
C ASN A 360 -9.61 -18.71 19.12
N PRO A 361 -9.02 -17.58 19.59
CA PRO A 361 -7.66 -17.58 20.13
C PRO A 361 -7.42 -18.55 21.29
N MET A 362 -8.45 -18.80 22.11
CA MET A 362 -8.41 -19.71 23.25
C MET A 362 -8.71 -21.16 22.86
N ASN A 363 -9.67 -21.36 21.95
CA ASN A 363 -10.15 -22.68 21.55
C ASN A 363 -9.81 -22.97 20.08
N GLN A 364 -8.50 -23.07 19.79
CA GLN A 364 -7.99 -23.31 18.43
C GLN A 364 -8.15 -24.77 17.97
N ARG A 365 -8.45 -25.70 18.89
CA ARG A 365 -8.63 -27.13 18.64
C ARG A 365 -10.09 -27.58 18.81
N ASP A 366 -10.45 -28.70 18.22
CA ASP A 366 -11.71 -29.42 18.43
C ASP A 366 -11.64 -30.42 19.59
N GLU A 367 -12.74 -31.12 19.80
CA GLU A 367 -12.92 -32.11 20.87
C GLU A 367 -11.99 -33.32 20.67
N SER A 368 -11.56 -33.60 19.45
CA SER A 368 -10.61 -34.66 19.10
C SER A 368 -9.15 -34.23 19.27
N GLY A 369 -8.91 -32.95 19.57
CA GLY A 369 -7.58 -32.37 19.71
C GLY A 369 -6.99 -31.85 18.40
N ASP A 370 -7.72 -31.91 17.29
CA ASP A 370 -7.27 -31.43 15.99
C ASP A 370 -7.48 -29.92 15.87
N TYR A 371 -6.60 -29.25 15.14
CA TYR A 371 -6.74 -27.81 14.91
C TYR A 371 -7.95 -27.54 14.01
N LYS A 372 -8.78 -26.56 14.38
CA LYS A 372 -9.93 -26.13 13.58
C LYS A 372 -9.50 -25.20 12.46
N TYR A 373 -10.23 -25.20 11.35
CA TYR A 373 -10.17 -24.08 10.41
C TYR A 373 -10.73 -22.80 11.08
N PRO A 374 -10.10 -21.61 10.94
CA PRO A 374 -8.95 -21.28 10.08
C PRO A 374 -7.57 -21.48 10.76
N CYS A 375 -7.51 -21.90 12.03
CA CYS A 375 -6.25 -22.10 12.78
C CYS A 375 -5.29 -23.13 12.14
N ILE A 376 -5.82 -24.10 11.38
CA ILE A 376 -5.02 -25.03 10.58
C ILE A 376 -4.06 -24.29 9.64
N LEU A 377 -4.54 -23.24 8.98
CA LEU A 377 -3.82 -22.48 7.95
C LEU A 377 -3.22 -21.19 8.49
N CYS A 378 -3.73 -20.67 9.60
CA CYS A 378 -3.25 -19.43 10.21
C CYS A 378 -1.77 -19.56 10.58
N PRO A 379 -0.88 -18.66 10.11
CA PRO A 379 0.56 -18.73 10.40
C PRO A 379 0.87 -18.40 11.87
N PHE A 380 -0.05 -17.73 12.57
CA PHE A 380 0.09 -17.31 13.96
C PHE A 380 -0.67 -18.22 14.94
N SER A 381 -1.20 -19.35 14.47
CA SER A 381 -1.82 -20.34 15.36
C SER A 381 -0.76 -21.10 16.14
N ASP A 382 -1.17 -21.76 17.21
CA ASP A 382 -0.26 -22.57 18.02
C ASP A 382 0.28 -23.79 17.23
N LYS A 383 -0.38 -24.14 16.12
CA LYS A 383 0.07 -25.18 15.18
C LYS A 383 1.29 -24.71 14.39
N ASN A 384 1.16 -23.54 13.79
CA ASN A 384 2.12 -23.03 12.83
C ASN A 384 3.11 -22.06 13.49
N SER A 385 2.89 -21.71 14.77
CA SER A 385 3.78 -20.85 15.53
C SER A 385 4.18 -21.25 16.94
N LYS A 386 5.50 -21.41 17.10
CA LYS A 386 6.19 -21.54 18.38
C LYS A 386 6.00 -20.31 19.28
N LEU A 387 5.79 -19.13 18.69
CA LEU A 387 5.54 -17.90 19.44
C LEU A 387 4.09 -17.81 19.96
N GLN A 388 3.17 -18.64 19.44
CA GLN A 388 1.76 -18.67 19.87
C GLN A 388 1.10 -17.28 19.91
N GLU A 389 1.39 -16.42 18.93
CA GLU A 389 1.06 -14.99 18.94
C GLU A 389 -0.45 -14.76 19.11
N CYS A 390 -1.27 -15.59 18.46
CA CYS A 390 -2.73 -15.49 18.57
C CYS A 390 -3.21 -15.67 20.02
N ARG A 391 -2.72 -16.71 20.70
CA ARG A 391 -3.04 -16.97 22.11
C ARG A 391 -2.42 -15.90 23.02
N PHE A 392 -1.19 -15.48 22.76
CA PHE A 392 -0.51 -14.46 23.55
C PHE A 392 -1.26 -13.12 23.57
N TYR A 393 -1.64 -12.60 22.40
CA TYR A 393 -2.23 -11.26 22.29
C TYR A 393 -3.74 -11.22 22.55
N PHE A 394 -4.45 -12.32 22.31
CA PHE A 394 -5.92 -12.35 22.40
C PHE A 394 -6.47 -13.39 23.37
N GLY A 395 -5.62 -14.24 23.95
CA GLY A 395 -6.01 -15.28 24.88
C GLY A 395 -5.97 -14.89 26.37
N SER A 396 -5.14 -13.92 26.77
CA SER A 396 -5.11 -13.42 28.16
C SER A 396 -5.59 -11.97 28.25
N TYR A 397 -6.45 -11.68 29.23
CA TYR A 397 -7.01 -10.33 29.44
C TYR A 397 -6.18 -9.44 30.36
N GLU A 398 -5.28 -10.00 31.18
CA GLU A 398 -4.45 -9.21 32.08
C GLU A 398 -3.31 -8.55 31.30
N LYS A 399 -3.35 -7.21 31.26
CA LYS A 399 -2.24 -6.39 30.82
C LYS A 399 -1.50 -5.95 32.07
N ASP A 400 -0.31 -6.47 32.26
CA ASP A 400 0.63 -5.93 33.22
C ASP A 400 1.09 -4.51 32.80
N GLU A 401 1.85 -3.86 33.68
CA GLU A 401 2.34 -2.51 33.43
C GLU A 401 3.20 -2.43 32.15
N LEU A 402 4.02 -3.46 31.90
CA LEU A 402 4.83 -3.59 30.69
C LEU A 402 3.96 -3.65 29.43
N GLY A 403 2.94 -4.48 29.42
CA GLY A 403 1.99 -4.59 28.32
C GLY A 403 1.28 -3.26 28.06
N ARG A 404 0.86 -2.54 29.12
CA ARG A 404 0.27 -1.20 28.98
C ARG A 404 1.22 -0.23 28.29
N LEU A 405 2.49 -0.20 28.69
CA LEU A 405 3.53 0.66 28.12
C LEU A 405 3.80 0.34 26.64
N LEU A 406 3.99 -0.93 26.30
CA LEU A 406 4.24 -1.35 24.92
C LEU A 406 3.04 -1.08 24.00
N TRP A 407 1.82 -1.06 24.53
CA TRP A 407 0.64 -0.59 23.79
C TRP A 407 0.67 0.94 23.58
N LEU A 408 1.10 1.73 24.57
CA LEU A 408 1.27 3.18 24.41
C LEU A 408 2.27 3.51 23.30
N TYR A 409 3.41 2.82 23.25
CA TYR A 409 4.39 2.98 22.18
C TYR A 409 3.82 2.64 20.80
N ARG A 410 3.03 1.58 20.67
CA ARG A 410 2.34 1.27 19.41
C ARG A 410 1.42 2.42 18.96
N PHE A 411 0.67 3.02 19.88
CA PHE A 411 -0.16 4.19 19.54
C PHE A 411 0.66 5.40 19.07
N LYS A 412 1.84 5.62 19.64
CA LYS A 412 2.78 6.65 19.15
C LYS A 412 3.24 6.34 17.73
N VAL A 413 3.67 5.09 17.46
CA VAL A 413 4.07 4.63 16.12
C VAL A 413 2.94 4.83 15.10
N TYR A 414 1.69 4.49 15.45
CA TYR A 414 0.58 4.72 14.54
C TYR A 414 0.40 6.22 14.24
N ARG A 415 0.46 7.09 15.26
CA ARG A 415 0.31 8.53 15.05
C ARG A 415 1.41 9.09 14.14
N GLU A 416 2.66 8.66 14.31
CA GLU A 416 3.76 9.09 13.42
C GLU A 416 3.56 8.59 12.00
N ARG A 417 3.14 7.33 11.81
CA ARG A 417 2.78 6.80 10.49
C ARG A 417 1.73 7.65 9.78
N ASP A 418 0.68 8.07 10.49
CA ASP A 418 -0.36 8.92 9.91
C ASP A 418 0.24 10.26 9.42
N ARG A 419 1.18 10.84 10.18
CA ARG A 419 1.90 12.09 9.82
C ARG A 419 2.82 11.93 8.62
N ASP A 420 3.48 10.78 8.49
CA ASP A 420 4.43 10.51 7.41
C ASP A 420 3.72 10.22 6.09
N MET A 421 2.55 9.57 6.15
CA MET A 421 1.75 9.24 4.96
C MET A 421 0.94 10.43 4.41
N VAL A 422 0.91 11.58 5.10
CA VAL A 422 0.13 12.77 4.70
C VAL A 422 0.40 13.21 3.26
N VAL A 423 1.65 13.14 2.79
CA VAL A 423 2.01 13.61 1.45
C VAL A 423 1.28 12.82 0.37
N TYR A 424 1.25 11.50 0.49
CA TYR A 424 0.58 10.60 -0.44
C TYR A 424 -0.92 10.85 -0.48
N ARG A 425 -1.55 11.03 0.69
CA ARG A 425 -2.97 11.40 0.78
C ARG A 425 -3.23 12.74 0.08
N VAL A 426 -2.41 13.74 0.33
CA VAL A 426 -2.54 15.06 -0.31
C VAL A 426 -2.39 14.96 -1.84
N LEU A 427 -1.46 14.15 -2.34
CA LEU A 427 -1.34 13.90 -3.79
C LEU A 427 -2.58 13.24 -4.37
N TYR A 428 -3.19 12.30 -3.63
CA TYR A 428 -4.45 11.67 -4.02
C TYR A 428 -5.58 12.70 -4.12
N GLU A 429 -5.77 13.54 -3.11
CA GLU A 429 -6.83 14.58 -3.11
C GLU A 429 -6.57 15.67 -4.16
N LEU A 430 -5.31 16.06 -4.38
CA LEU A 430 -4.95 17.03 -5.43
C LEU A 430 -5.30 16.52 -6.83
N ALA A 431 -5.24 15.21 -7.07
CA ALA A 431 -5.63 14.63 -8.35
C ALA A 431 -7.10 14.87 -8.70
N ASP A 432 -8.01 14.91 -7.71
CA ASP A 432 -9.41 15.30 -7.92
C ASP A 432 -9.53 16.77 -8.33
N TYR A 433 -8.60 17.61 -7.89
CA TYR A 433 -8.56 19.03 -8.18
C TYR A 433 -7.94 19.36 -9.55
N VAL A 434 -6.86 18.66 -9.94
CA VAL A 434 -6.18 18.83 -11.25
C VAL A 434 -6.76 17.91 -12.35
N ASN A 435 -7.73 17.08 -12.00
CA ASN A 435 -8.56 16.23 -12.86
C ASN A 435 -7.86 15.05 -13.56
N ALA A 436 -6.52 14.99 -13.61
CA ALA A 436 -5.73 13.84 -14.04
C ALA A 436 -4.23 14.04 -13.75
N LEU A 437 -3.42 12.99 -13.88
CA LEU A 437 -1.96 13.07 -13.79
C LEU A 437 -1.32 14.13 -14.73
N PRO A 438 -1.68 14.20 -16.03
CA PRO A 438 -1.21 15.26 -16.92
C PRO A 438 -1.59 16.68 -16.46
N GLY A 439 -2.64 16.81 -15.64
CA GLY A 439 -3.11 18.08 -15.10
C GLY A 439 -2.09 18.77 -14.19
N PHE A 440 -1.20 18.01 -13.53
CA PHE A 440 -0.11 18.59 -12.74
C PHE A 440 0.85 19.43 -13.61
N GLU A 441 1.22 18.95 -14.80
CA GLU A 441 2.06 19.75 -15.70
C GLU A 441 1.33 20.99 -16.18
N GLN A 442 0.11 20.81 -16.71
CA GLN A 442 -0.69 21.91 -17.24
C GLN A 442 -0.84 23.03 -16.19
N TYR A 443 -0.99 22.65 -14.92
CA TYR A 443 -1.08 23.57 -13.81
C TYR A 443 0.25 24.31 -13.56
N LEU A 444 1.35 23.57 -13.36
CA LEU A 444 2.67 24.12 -13.02
C LEU A 444 3.24 25.03 -14.12
N TYR A 445 2.92 24.76 -15.39
CA TYR A 445 3.41 25.51 -16.54
C TYR A 445 2.37 26.47 -17.15
N SER A 446 1.24 26.70 -16.46
CA SER A 446 0.16 27.60 -16.94
C SER A 446 0.52 29.10 -16.99
N GLY A 447 1.63 29.51 -16.37
CA GLY A 447 1.98 30.93 -16.19
C GLY A 447 1.08 31.69 -15.21
N LYS A 448 0.15 31.00 -14.53
CA LYS A 448 -0.77 31.60 -13.55
C LYS A 448 -0.49 31.10 -12.14
N HIS A 449 -0.04 29.85 -12.02
CA HIS A 449 0.07 29.13 -10.76
C HIS A 449 1.52 28.77 -10.44
N ALA A 450 1.82 28.69 -9.15
CA ALA A 450 3.14 28.41 -8.62
C ALA A 450 3.18 27.17 -7.70
N GLY A 451 2.02 26.63 -7.33
CA GLY A 451 1.92 25.49 -6.41
C GLY A 451 0.57 25.44 -5.71
N PHE A 452 0.52 24.78 -4.56
CA PHE A 452 -0.70 24.56 -3.78
C PHE A 452 -0.49 24.84 -2.29
N ARG A 453 -1.60 25.15 -1.62
CA ARG A 453 -1.71 25.15 -0.17
C ARG A 453 -2.87 24.23 0.22
N VAL A 454 -2.60 23.31 1.13
CA VAL A 454 -3.56 22.30 1.55
C VAL A 454 -3.72 22.38 3.06
N ASN A 455 -4.94 22.62 3.51
CA ASN A 455 -5.31 22.57 4.92
C ASN A 455 -6.26 21.39 5.16
N LEU A 456 -5.73 20.34 5.79
CA LEU A 456 -6.46 19.09 5.99
C LEU A 456 -7.50 19.18 7.12
N ASP A 457 -7.33 20.08 8.09
CA ASP A 457 -8.33 20.28 9.15
C ASP A 457 -9.66 20.81 8.57
N LYS A 458 -9.55 21.71 7.59
CA LYS A 458 -10.67 22.38 6.91
C LYS A 458 -11.08 21.70 5.59
N GLY A 459 -10.35 20.69 5.13
CA GLY A 459 -10.55 20.07 3.81
C GLY A 459 -10.41 21.08 2.65
N LEU A 460 -9.49 22.04 2.78
CA LEU A 460 -9.34 23.16 1.85
C LEU A 460 -8.06 23.01 1.00
N ILE A 461 -8.22 23.08 -0.32
CA ILE A 461 -7.13 23.11 -1.30
C ILE A 461 -7.18 24.46 -2.02
N GLU A 462 -6.11 25.26 -1.89
CA GLU A 462 -5.96 26.56 -2.54
C GLU A 462 -4.82 26.56 -3.56
N ARG A 463 -5.02 27.34 -4.63
CA ARG A 463 -3.99 27.60 -5.64
C ARG A 463 -3.06 28.71 -5.15
N THR A 464 -1.76 28.48 -5.27
CA THR A 464 -0.77 29.56 -5.11
C THR A 464 -0.54 30.19 -6.48
N THR A 465 -0.74 31.50 -6.62
CA THR A 465 -0.49 32.24 -7.87
C THR A 465 0.94 32.77 -7.94
N ILE A 466 1.52 32.89 -9.13
CA ILE A 466 2.87 33.46 -9.33
C ILE A 466 2.99 34.86 -8.71
N ARG A 467 2.03 35.76 -8.96
CA ARG A 467 1.98 37.11 -8.37
C ARG A 467 2.10 37.14 -6.84
N ARG A 468 1.60 36.10 -6.17
CA ARG A 468 1.64 36.00 -4.70
C ARG A 468 3.04 35.60 -4.24
N VAL A 469 3.71 34.73 -5.00
CA VAL A 469 5.10 34.33 -4.76
C VAL A 469 6.04 35.52 -4.94
N GLU A 470 5.86 36.27 -6.04
CA GLU A 470 6.64 37.48 -6.33
C GLU A 470 6.48 38.56 -5.25
N LYS A 471 5.24 38.82 -4.81
CA LYS A 471 4.96 39.83 -3.78
C LYS A 471 5.49 39.48 -2.39
N MET A 472 5.64 38.19 -2.09
CA MET A 472 5.98 37.78 -0.73
C MET A 472 7.47 37.91 -0.40
N ASN A 473 8.37 38.04 -1.40
CA ASN A 473 9.84 38.24 -1.26
C ASN A 473 10.57 37.37 -0.21
N ASN A 474 9.88 36.37 0.34
CA ASN A 474 10.30 35.52 1.44
C ASN A 474 10.50 34.12 0.87
N TYR A 475 11.57 33.45 1.31
CA TYR A 475 11.92 32.05 1.02
C TYR A 475 10.81 31.01 1.27
N SER A 476 9.66 31.43 1.84
CA SER A 476 8.52 30.57 2.18
C SER A 476 7.71 30.10 0.97
N SER A 477 7.59 30.88 -0.12
CA SER A 477 6.90 30.44 -1.34
C SER A 477 7.88 30.06 -2.44
N LEU A 478 8.18 28.76 -2.57
CA LEU A 478 8.92 28.22 -3.71
C LEU A 478 7.95 27.84 -4.82
N CYS A 479 8.39 27.92 -6.06
CA CYS A 479 7.61 27.38 -7.15
C CYS A 479 7.59 25.85 -7.13
N GLY A 480 6.58 25.21 -7.72
CA GLY A 480 6.45 23.75 -7.66
C GLY A 480 6.42 23.22 -6.23
N ALA A 481 5.65 23.83 -5.33
CA ALA A 481 5.56 23.40 -3.93
C ALA A 481 4.13 23.18 -3.46
N ILE A 482 3.95 22.21 -2.57
CA ILE A 482 2.73 21.95 -1.80
C ILE A 482 3.01 22.34 -0.35
N ASN A 483 2.29 23.34 0.16
CA ASN A 483 2.35 23.71 1.56
C ASN A 483 1.20 23.02 2.30
N ILE A 484 1.53 22.03 3.12
CA ILE A 484 0.57 21.19 3.82
C ILE A 484 0.51 21.62 5.28
N SER A 485 -0.70 21.89 5.77
CA SER A 485 -1.00 22.11 7.19
C SER A 485 -2.05 21.11 7.66
N PHE A 486 -1.73 20.40 8.74
CA PHE A 486 -2.67 19.53 9.46
C PHE A 486 -2.46 19.73 10.96
N GLY A 487 -3.17 20.71 11.51
CA GLY A 487 -3.04 21.15 12.90
C GLY A 487 -3.38 20.04 13.89
N ASN A 488 -4.39 19.21 13.59
CA ASN A 488 -4.77 18.11 14.46
C ASN A 488 -3.65 17.07 14.68
N LEU A 489 -2.78 16.86 13.69
CA LEU A 489 -1.59 16.00 13.81
C LEU A 489 -0.27 16.78 13.97
N ASN A 490 -0.33 18.09 14.22
CA ASN A 490 0.84 18.96 14.31
C ASN A 490 1.80 18.79 13.11
N VAL A 491 1.26 18.82 11.89
CA VAL A 491 2.03 18.71 10.64
C VAL A 491 2.04 20.06 9.94
N MET A 492 3.24 20.55 9.65
CA MET A 492 3.50 21.67 8.78
C MET A 492 4.63 21.27 7.83
N LYS A 493 4.29 20.86 6.61
CA LYS A 493 5.25 20.35 5.62
C LYS A 493 5.24 21.22 4.37
N LYS A 494 6.43 21.49 3.83
CA LYS A 494 6.61 22.08 2.50
C LYS A 494 7.25 21.04 1.61
N VAL A 495 6.48 20.56 0.65
CA VAL A 495 6.86 19.46 -0.25
C VAL A 495 7.15 20.05 -1.62
N ARG A 496 8.33 19.76 -2.17
CA ARG A 496 8.66 20.16 -3.55
C ARG A 496 8.17 19.12 -4.55
N MET A 497 7.73 19.61 -5.69
CA MET A 497 7.31 18.79 -6.81
C MET A 497 7.65 19.41 -8.15
N GLY A 498 7.76 18.57 -9.17
CA GLY A 498 7.88 19.01 -10.55
C GLY A 498 7.53 17.89 -11.52
N VAL A 499 7.33 18.28 -12.78
CA VAL A 499 7.14 17.33 -13.87
C VAL A 499 8.41 17.30 -14.70
N TYR A 500 9.00 16.11 -14.84
CA TYR A 500 10.30 15.88 -15.45
C TYR A 500 10.14 14.99 -16.68
N SER A 501 10.98 15.23 -17.69
CA SER A 501 11.25 14.29 -18.76
C SER A 501 12.33 13.31 -18.31
N ILE A 502 12.18 12.04 -18.67
CA ILE A 502 13.14 10.99 -18.31
C ILE A 502 14.15 10.86 -19.44
N ASP A 503 15.43 11.01 -19.12
CA ASP A 503 16.52 10.87 -20.07
C ASP A 503 17.01 9.41 -20.10
N SER A 504 16.45 8.62 -21.02
CA SER A 504 16.77 7.20 -21.17
C SER A 504 18.16 6.92 -21.76
N LYS A 505 18.91 7.95 -22.18
CA LYS A 505 20.27 7.79 -22.71
C LYS A 505 21.29 7.51 -21.60
N TYR A 506 20.98 7.89 -20.37
CA TYR A 506 21.86 7.75 -19.22
C TYR A 506 21.26 6.74 -18.23
N SER A 507 21.79 5.52 -18.23
CA SER A 507 21.51 4.52 -17.20
C SER A 507 22.66 4.51 -16.19
N ILE A 508 22.61 5.40 -15.21
CA ILE A 508 23.63 5.47 -14.14
C ILE A 508 23.20 4.51 -13.03
N TYR A 509 23.94 3.42 -12.79
CA TYR A 509 23.76 2.55 -11.61
C TYR A 509 22.30 2.24 -11.23
N GLU A 510 21.47 1.91 -12.22
CA GLU A 510 20.02 1.64 -12.03
C GLU A 510 19.22 2.81 -11.47
N GLY A 511 19.70 4.04 -11.63
CA GLY A 511 19.01 5.29 -11.33
C GLY A 511 18.38 5.94 -12.56
N LEU A 512 17.62 7.01 -12.32
CA LEU A 512 16.93 7.80 -13.33
C LEU A 512 17.53 9.20 -13.41
N VAL A 513 17.84 9.63 -14.63
CA VAL A 513 18.16 11.03 -14.93
C VAL A 513 16.88 11.74 -15.38
N LEU A 514 16.49 12.74 -14.61
CA LEU A 514 15.25 13.48 -14.78
C LEU A 514 15.57 14.92 -15.15
N ARG A 515 15.06 15.39 -16.29
CA ARG A 515 15.27 16.76 -16.80
C ARG A 515 13.98 17.56 -16.73
N ARG A 516 14.04 18.79 -16.27
CA ARG A 516 12.87 19.66 -16.19
C ARG A 516 13.22 21.06 -16.68
N LYS A 517 12.38 21.61 -17.54
CA LYS A 517 12.45 23.03 -17.90
C LYS A 517 12.09 23.91 -16.72
N LEU A 518 12.76 25.05 -16.60
CA LEU A 518 12.45 26.05 -15.58
C LEU A 518 10.96 26.44 -15.65
N MET A 519 10.32 26.54 -14.48
CA MET A 519 8.97 27.07 -14.37
C MET A 519 9.03 28.59 -14.49
N LEU A 520 7.95 29.21 -14.98
CA LEU A 520 7.89 30.66 -15.27
C LEU A 520 8.11 31.60 -14.06
N CYS A 521 7.99 31.04 -12.87
CA CYS A 521 8.13 31.68 -11.56
C CYS A 521 9.52 31.46 -10.94
N GLU A 522 10.39 30.68 -11.58
CA GLU A 522 11.77 30.48 -11.17
C GLU A 522 12.65 31.56 -11.81
N ASN A 523 13.66 32.02 -11.06
CA ASN A 523 14.53 33.10 -11.53
C ASN A 523 16.01 32.71 -11.42
N LEU A 524 16.74 32.88 -12.52
CA LEU A 524 18.19 32.68 -12.60
C LEU A 524 18.98 33.99 -12.42
N SER A 525 18.34 35.15 -12.57
CA SER A 525 19.03 36.45 -12.64
C SER A 525 19.42 37.04 -11.29
N ASP A 526 18.94 36.45 -10.19
CA ASP A 526 19.26 36.89 -8.84
C ASP A 526 20.62 36.31 -8.40
N GLU A 527 21.37 37.01 -7.53
CA GLU A 527 22.66 36.52 -6.97
C GLU A 527 22.53 35.12 -6.33
N MET A 528 21.34 34.77 -5.84
CA MET A 528 20.96 33.40 -5.49
C MET A 528 19.82 32.93 -6.39
N PRO A 529 20.07 31.98 -7.33
CA PRO A 529 19.04 31.42 -8.18
C PRO A 529 17.88 30.84 -7.38
N ARG A 530 16.65 31.27 -7.71
CA ARG A 530 15.41 30.83 -7.07
C ARG A 530 14.81 29.68 -7.85
N ILE A 531 15.42 28.51 -7.71
CA ILE A 531 14.99 27.27 -8.37
C ILE A 531 14.44 26.30 -7.32
N SER A 532 13.32 25.65 -7.63
CA SER A 532 12.74 24.60 -6.81
C SER A 532 13.16 23.23 -7.33
N LEU A 533 14.04 22.59 -6.59
CA LEU A 533 14.50 21.24 -6.82
C LEU A 533 14.27 20.39 -5.58
N PRO A 534 13.86 19.11 -5.72
CA PRO A 534 13.91 18.16 -4.63
C PRO A 534 15.25 18.22 -3.90
N ARG A 535 15.24 18.19 -2.57
CA ARG A 535 16.46 18.32 -1.78
C ARG A 535 17.38 17.11 -1.96
N LEU A 536 18.68 17.38 -1.92
CA LEU A 536 19.70 16.32 -1.90
C LEU A 536 19.42 15.33 -0.75
N ARG A 537 19.58 14.04 -1.03
CA ARG A 537 19.30 12.90 -0.14
C ARG A 537 17.85 12.73 0.32
N GLN A 538 16.93 13.59 -0.12
CA GLN A 538 15.52 13.45 0.23
C GLN A 538 14.89 12.27 -0.53
N PRO A 539 14.06 11.44 0.12
CA PRO A 539 13.26 10.46 -0.58
C PRO A 539 12.18 11.13 -1.45
N VAL A 540 11.94 10.54 -2.62
CA VAL A 540 11.00 11.04 -3.62
C VAL A 540 10.13 9.91 -4.15
N LEU A 541 8.87 10.23 -4.36
CA LEU A 541 7.95 9.45 -5.18
C LEU A 541 8.09 9.94 -6.63
N VAL A 542 8.39 9.02 -7.54
CA VAL A 542 8.44 9.28 -8.98
C VAL A 542 7.33 8.49 -9.65
N THR A 543 6.35 9.17 -10.23
CA THR A 543 5.17 8.57 -10.86
C THR A 543 5.14 8.89 -12.35
N LEU A 544 5.06 7.88 -13.22
CA LEU A 544 4.90 8.09 -14.66
C LEU A 544 3.58 8.79 -14.97
N ILE A 545 3.60 9.74 -15.90
CA ILE A 545 2.39 10.44 -16.32
C ILE A 545 1.65 9.60 -17.36
N GLU A 546 0.61 8.93 -16.88
CA GLU A 546 -0.30 8.14 -17.70
C GLU A 546 -1.57 8.94 -17.99
N GLY A 547 -1.94 9.11 -19.27
CA GLY A 547 -3.08 9.95 -19.65
C GLY A 547 -4.45 9.47 -19.17
N HIS A 548 -4.58 8.17 -18.88
CA HIS A 548 -5.84 7.55 -18.45
C HIS A 548 -5.93 7.35 -16.93
N VAL A 549 -4.83 7.54 -16.19
CA VAL A 549 -4.79 7.37 -14.73
C VAL A 549 -4.93 8.73 -14.05
N LYS A 550 -5.79 8.78 -13.04
CA LYS A 550 -6.09 10.01 -12.31
C LYS A 550 -5.13 10.24 -11.14
N TYR A 551 -4.95 9.22 -10.29
CA TYR A 551 -4.28 9.35 -8.99
C TYR A 551 -2.80 8.95 -9.06
N PRO A 552 -1.86 9.82 -8.61
CA PRO A 552 -0.44 9.48 -8.60
C PRO A 552 -0.11 8.22 -7.81
N THR A 553 -0.76 8.01 -6.67
CA THR A 553 -0.51 6.84 -5.81
C THR A 553 -1.11 5.54 -6.33
N LEU A 554 -1.86 5.59 -7.43
CA LEU A 554 -2.30 4.41 -8.18
C LEU A 554 -1.56 4.29 -9.52
N GLY A 555 -0.90 5.34 -10.00
CA GLY A 555 -0.10 5.29 -11.22
C GLY A 555 1.19 4.51 -11.05
N ILE A 556 1.85 4.20 -12.17
CA ILE A 556 3.15 3.52 -12.16
C ILE A 556 4.17 4.37 -11.41
N SER A 557 4.52 3.93 -10.21
CA SER A 557 5.31 4.72 -9.26
C SER A 557 6.51 3.94 -8.75
N LEU A 558 7.59 4.66 -8.46
CA LEU A 558 8.76 4.15 -7.76
C LEU A 558 9.14 5.09 -6.62
N PHE A 559 9.83 4.52 -5.64
CA PHE A 559 10.40 5.25 -4.51
C PHE A 559 11.92 5.28 -4.63
N GLY A 560 12.51 6.46 -4.54
CA GLY A 560 13.94 6.67 -4.73
C GLY A 560 14.50 7.80 -3.88
N ARG A 561 15.81 7.99 -3.93
CA ARG A 561 16.52 9.07 -3.25
C ARG A 561 17.08 10.03 -4.29
N VAL A 562 17.00 11.33 -4.02
CA VAL A 562 17.73 12.32 -4.80
C VAL A 562 19.22 12.20 -4.49
N GLU A 563 19.98 11.69 -5.46
CA GLU A 563 21.43 11.51 -5.32
C GLU A 563 22.18 12.78 -5.69
N LYS A 564 21.76 13.45 -6.78
CA LYS A 564 22.36 14.70 -7.26
C LYS A 564 21.30 15.63 -7.86
N THR A 565 21.55 16.93 -7.81
CA THR A 565 20.77 17.99 -8.46
C THR A 565 21.72 18.92 -9.19
N LEU A 566 21.41 19.24 -10.44
CA LEU A 566 22.24 20.08 -11.31
C LEU A 566 21.44 21.29 -11.79
N LEU A 567 22.04 22.47 -11.67
CA LEU A 567 21.50 23.73 -12.15
C LEU A 567 21.69 23.86 -13.68
N PRO A 568 21.04 24.85 -14.32
CA PRO A 568 21.15 25.02 -15.76
C PRO A 568 22.58 25.25 -16.22
N GLY A 569 22.99 24.49 -17.25
CA GLY A 569 24.33 24.51 -17.82
C GLY A 569 25.40 23.74 -17.01
N GLU A 570 25.08 23.23 -15.82
CA GLU A 570 26.02 22.41 -15.04
C GLU A 570 26.22 21.03 -15.66
N GLU A 571 27.42 20.48 -15.41
CA GLU A 571 27.85 19.17 -15.87
C GLU A 571 28.44 18.41 -14.69
N ASP A 572 28.09 17.13 -14.60
CA ASP A 572 28.65 16.22 -13.61
C ASP A 572 29.47 15.17 -14.33
N GLU A 573 30.80 15.29 -14.22
CA GLU A 573 31.76 14.45 -14.92
C GLU A 573 31.71 12.99 -14.44
N ASP A 574 31.42 12.74 -13.16
CA ASP A 574 31.37 11.39 -12.58
C ASP A 574 30.29 10.52 -13.24
N ILE A 575 29.16 11.15 -13.55
CA ILE A 575 27.99 10.46 -14.13
C ILE A 575 27.79 10.77 -15.62
N GLY A 576 28.59 11.68 -16.19
CA GLY A 576 28.53 12.09 -17.60
C GLY A 576 27.27 12.87 -17.99
N VAL A 577 26.57 13.48 -17.04
CA VAL A 577 25.30 14.20 -17.30
C VAL A 577 25.55 15.69 -17.39
N LYS A 578 25.15 16.28 -18.53
CA LYS A 578 25.13 17.73 -18.76
C LYS A 578 23.70 18.25 -18.86
N CYS A 579 23.37 19.25 -18.04
CA CYS A 579 22.07 19.92 -18.10
C CYS A 579 22.03 20.98 -19.19
N GLY A 580 20.84 21.14 -19.79
CA GLY A 580 20.59 22.25 -20.71
C GLY A 580 20.68 23.61 -20.01
N ASN A 581 20.88 24.67 -20.79
CA ASN A 581 21.00 26.05 -20.26
C ASN A 581 19.67 26.61 -19.71
N ASP A 582 18.53 25.98 -20.02
CA ASP A 582 17.18 26.32 -19.56
C ASP A 582 16.52 25.16 -18.78
N GLU A 583 17.32 24.18 -18.36
CA GLU A 583 16.85 22.96 -17.72
C GLU A 583 17.58 22.70 -16.40
N VAL A 584 16.90 22.03 -15.49
CA VAL A 584 17.49 21.48 -14.28
C VAL A 584 17.45 19.96 -14.37
N CYS A 585 18.47 19.30 -13.82
CA CYS A 585 18.51 17.84 -13.78
C CYS A 585 18.51 17.32 -12.34
N VAL A 586 17.87 16.18 -12.16
CA VAL A 586 17.82 15.45 -10.90
C VAL A 586 18.20 14.01 -11.19
N VAL A 587 19.09 13.45 -10.38
CA VAL A 587 19.46 12.04 -10.43
C VAL A 587 18.79 11.34 -9.26
N VAL A 588 17.96 10.35 -9.55
CA VAL A 588 17.24 9.57 -8.54
C VAL A 588 17.77 8.14 -8.53
N THR A 589 18.15 7.63 -7.37
CA THR A 589 18.70 6.27 -7.19
C THR A 589 17.86 5.44 -6.22
N PRO A 590 17.96 4.11 -6.24
CA PRO A 590 17.32 3.26 -5.22
C PRO A 590 17.80 3.60 -3.81
N ILE A 591 16.89 3.76 -2.83
CA ILE A 591 17.26 4.01 -1.42
C ILE A 591 17.85 2.77 -0.75
N SER A 592 17.51 1.57 -1.26
CA SER A 592 18.00 0.30 -0.72
C SER A 592 18.13 -0.76 -1.83
N PRO A 593 18.90 -1.85 -1.59
CA PRO A 593 19.01 -2.96 -2.54
C PRO A 593 17.66 -3.57 -2.95
N TYR A 594 16.66 -3.55 -2.06
CA TYR A 594 15.33 -4.08 -2.36
C TYR A 594 14.59 -3.26 -3.43
N LEU A 595 14.87 -1.97 -3.52
CA LEU A 595 14.22 -1.08 -4.50
C LEU A 595 14.91 -1.10 -5.87
N ARG A 596 15.98 -1.88 -6.06
CA ARG A 596 16.65 -2.03 -7.36
C ARG A 596 15.77 -2.71 -8.41
N LEU A 597 14.97 -3.70 -8.00
CA LEU A 597 14.05 -4.39 -8.92
C LEU A 597 13.01 -3.42 -9.53
N PRO A 598 12.28 -2.60 -8.75
CA PRO A 598 11.43 -1.54 -9.28
C PRO A 598 12.07 -0.68 -10.36
N PHE A 599 13.32 -0.24 -10.19
CA PHE A 599 14.00 0.58 -11.19
C PHE A 599 14.27 -0.19 -12.49
N LYS A 600 14.71 -1.46 -12.40
CA LYS A 600 14.87 -2.32 -13.59
C LYS A 600 13.55 -2.51 -14.33
N ILE A 601 12.45 -2.74 -13.60
CA ILE A 601 11.10 -2.86 -14.15
C ILE A 601 10.65 -1.54 -14.82
N PHE A 602 10.87 -0.41 -14.16
CA PHE A 602 10.48 0.92 -14.64
C PHE A 602 11.12 1.28 -16.00
N ASN A 603 12.38 0.87 -16.20
CA ASN A 603 13.08 1.03 -17.48
C ASN A 603 12.38 0.29 -18.63
N HIS A 604 11.80 -0.89 -18.38
CA HIS A 604 11.01 -1.61 -19.39
C HIS A 604 9.76 -0.82 -19.78
N TYR A 605 9.08 -0.18 -18.82
CA TYR A 605 7.87 0.62 -19.11
C TYR A 605 8.15 1.87 -19.94
N ILE A 606 9.23 2.58 -19.63
CA ILE A 606 9.64 3.78 -20.37
C ILE A 606 9.89 3.42 -21.84
N ASN A 607 10.64 2.34 -22.06
CA ASN A 607 11.06 1.93 -23.41
C ASN A 607 9.91 1.30 -24.22
N GLU A 608 9.08 0.45 -23.61
CA GLU A 608 8.02 -0.28 -24.32
C GLU A 608 6.75 0.56 -24.57
N TYR A 609 6.45 1.53 -23.70
CA TYR A 609 5.20 2.30 -23.78
C TYR A 609 5.41 3.79 -24.08
N GLY A 610 6.66 4.25 -24.21
CA GLY A 610 6.98 5.65 -24.49
C GLY A 610 6.60 6.61 -23.35
N LEU A 611 6.54 6.11 -22.11
CA LEU A 611 6.22 6.90 -20.92
C LEU A 611 7.46 7.69 -20.47
N ASN A 612 7.78 8.77 -21.17
CA ASN A 612 9.01 9.55 -20.97
C ASN A 612 8.86 10.72 -20.00
N ARG A 613 7.75 10.80 -19.25
CA ARG A 613 7.47 11.92 -18.34
C ARG A 613 6.99 11.42 -16.99
N ALA A 614 7.47 12.07 -15.93
CA ALA A 614 7.15 11.70 -14.55
C ALA A 614 6.85 12.91 -13.68
N LEU A 615 5.90 12.76 -12.77
CA LEU A 615 5.71 13.62 -11.62
C LEU A 615 6.68 13.18 -10.53
N VAL A 616 7.50 14.10 -10.03
CA VAL A 616 8.45 13.85 -8.94
C VAL A 616 8.01 14.68 -7.75
N VAL A 617 7.88 14.06 -6.58
CA VAL A 617 7.42 14.70 -5.34
C VAL A 617 8.27 14.24 -4.16
N GLU A 618 8.73 15.16 -3.30
CA GLU A 618 9.34 14.79 -2.01
C GLU A 618 8.30 14.06 -1.13
N ALA A 619 8.62 12.86 -0.67
CA ALA A 619 7.71 12.06 0.15
C ALA A 619 8.52 11.30 1.22
N ASP A 620 7.88 10.95 2.34
CA ASP A 620 8.52 10.19 3.40
C ASP A 620 8.35 8.68 3.17
N ALA A 621 9.28 7.86 3.66
CA ALA A 621 9.18 6.41 3.60
C ALA A 621 8.32 5.86 4.76
N ASP A 622 7.45 4.88 4.50
CA ASP A 622 6.72 4.18 5.58
C ASP A 622 7.61 3.10 6.23
N LEU A 623 8.12 3.39 7.43
CA LEU A 623 8.95 2.46 8.23
C LEU A 623 8.17 1.71 9.31
N THR A 624 6.85 1.93 9.42
CA THR A 624 6.03 1.47 10.55
C THR A 624 6.08 -0.03 10.77
N ASN A 625 6.14 -0.82 9.69
CA ASN A 625 6.22 -2.28 9.81
C ASN A 625 7.51 -2.74 10.51
N MET A 626 8.59 -1.97 10.43
CA MET A 626 9.83 -2.26 11.16
C MET A 626 9.65 -1.93 12.64
N ASP A 627 9.12 -0.74 12.97
CA ASP A 627 8.88 -0.32 14.35
C ASP A 627 7.93 -1.27 15.10
N LEU A 628 6.83 -1.67 14.45
CA LEU A 628 5.86 -2.60 15.04
C LEU A 628 6.46 -4.01 15.21
N ALA A 629 7.26 -4.49 14.26
CA ALA A 629 7.94 -5.77 14.39
C ALA A 629 8.94 -5.78 15.55
N THR A 630 9.68 -4.68 15.73
CA THR A 630 10.58 -4.49 16.89
C THR A 630 9.79 -4.50 18.20
N LEU A 631 8.69 -3.74 18.29
CA LEU A 631 7.82 -3.74 19.47
C LEU A 631 7.15 -5.09 19.73
N HIS A 632 6.85 -5.86 18.68
CA HIS A 632 6.34 -7.22 18.79
C HIS A 632 7.39 -8.16 19.39
N ALA A 633 8.59 -8.17 18.82
CA ALA A 633 9.70 -8.99 19.31
C ALA A 633 10.02 -8.68 20.77
N LEU A 634 10.13 -7.39 21.12
CA LEU A 634 10.37 -6.94 22.50
C LEU A 634 9.28 -7.43 23.46
N HIS A 635 8.01 -7.32 23.08
CA HIS A 635 6.88 -7.73 23.93
C HIS A 635 6.89 -9.23 24.20
N MET A 636 7.14 -10.05 23.18
CA MET A 636 7.21 -11.50 23.31
C MET A 636 8.40 -11.92 24.17
N SER A 637 9.59 -11.36 23.92
CA SER A 637 10.81 -11.71 24.65
C SER A 637 10.71 -11.39 26.14
N LEU A 638 10.27 -10.18 26.50
CA LEU A 638 10.21 -9.76 27.89
C LEU A 638 9.19 -10.58 28.71
N LYS A 639 8.06 -10.95 28.10
CA LYS A 639 7.04 -11.73 28.80
C LYS A 639 7.44 -13.20 28.94
N ASN A 640 8.13 -13.78 27.96
CA ASN A 640 8.66 -15.15 28.10
C ASN A 640 9.77 -15.24 29.16
N ILE A 641 10.65 -14.23 29.23
CA ILE A 641 11.67 -14.13 30.30
C ILE A 641 10.99 -14.05 31.68
N SER A 642 9.87 -13.31 31.79
CA SER A 642 9.11 -13.22 33.04
C SER A 642 8.41 -14.51 33.46
N GLU A 643 8.25 -15.50 32.57
CA GLU A 643 7.58 -16.77 32.85
C GLU A 643 8.55 -17.91 33.21
N GLU A 644 9.80 -17.88 32.73
CA GLU A 644 10.79 -18.98 32.88
C GLU A 644 11.77 -18.84 34.07
N GLU A 645 11.98 -17.64 34.65
CA GLU A 645 12.95 -17.45 35.75
C GLU A 645 12.32 -16.87 37.04
N ASP A 646 12.21 -17.69 38.09
CA ASP A 646 11.82 -17.27 39.44
C ASP A 646 12.84 -16.28 40.08
N GLU A 647 14.08 -16.23 39.57
CA GLU A 647 15.11 -15.25 39.96
C GLU A 647 14.89 -13.88 39.30
N VAL A 648 14.48 -13.82 38.03
CA VAL A 648 14.18 -12.56 37.33
C VAL A 648 12.86 -11.96 37.80
N LYS A 649 11.87 -12.78 38.19
CA LYS A 649 10.68 -12.28 38.92
C LYS A 649 11.05 -11.57 40.23
N ARG A 650 12.07 -12.07 40.96
CA ARG A 650 12.57 -11.42 42.19
C ARG A 650 13.35 -10.14 41.91
N GLU A 651 14.19 -10.12 40.88
CA GLU A 651 14.88 -8.89 40.45
C GLU A 651 13.89 -7.82 39.95
N PHE A 652 12.90 -8.17 39.12
CA PHE A 652 11.89 -7.21 38.64
C PHE A 652 10.89 -6.76 39.71
N SER A 653 10.61 -7.61 40.71
CA SER A 653 9.81 -7.21 41.88
C SER A 653 10.57 -6.25 42.81
N ASN A 654 11.90 -6.25 42.75
CA ASN A 654 12.78 -5.38 43.54
C ASN A 654 13.18 -4.09 42.79
N LEU A 655 12.83 -3.95 41.51
CA LEU A 655 13.05 -2.71 40.77
C LEU A 655 12.26 -1.58 41.41
N THR A 656 12.97 -0.55 41.86
CA THR A 656 12.33 0.68 42.34
C THR A 656 11.71 1.42 41.16
N THR A 657 10.77 2.33 41.42
CA THR A 657 10.19 3.21 40.38
C THR A 657 11.27 3.90 39.53
N LYS A 658 12.41 4.20 40.15
CA LYS A 658 13.57 4.84 39.53
C LYS A 658 14.33 3.94 38.57
N ASP A 659 14.39 2.64 38.85
CA ASP A 659 15.04 1.66 37.96
C ASP A 659 14.17 1.36 36.74
N ARG A 660 12.84 1.36 36.91
CA ARG A 660 11.88 1.31 35.81
C ARG A 660 11.99 2.56 34.94
N GLU A 661 12.06 3.75 35.54
CA GLU A 661 12.32 5.01 34.83
C GLU A 661 13.65 4.99 34.09
N ARG A 662 14.70 4.39 34.64
CA ARG A 662 16.00 4.25 33.96
C ARG A 662 15.97 3.33 32.74
N ILE A 663 15.30 2.18 32.86
CA ILE A 663 15.10 1.28 31.71
C ILE A 663 14.25 1.98 30.65
N LEU A 664 13.24 2.75 31.07
CA LEU A 664 12.43 3.57 30.18
C LEU A 664 13.25 4.66 29.49
N GLU A 665 14.10 5.37 30.21
CA GLU A 665 15.04 6.36 29.66
C GLU A 665 16.03 5.71 28.70
N SER A 666 16.57 4.52 29.01
CA SER A 666 17.48 3.80 28.12
C SER A 666 16.79 3.27 26.86
N VAL A 667 15.54 2.83 26.96
CA VAL A 667 14.73 2.46 25.79
C VAL A 667 14.39 3.70 24.97
N GLU A 668 14.01 4.81 25.61
CA GLU A 668 13.77 6.09 24.93
C GLU A 668 15.04 6.62 24.27
N GLU A 669 16.19 6.56 24.93
CA GLU A 669 17.50 6.92 24.37
C GLU A 669 17.87 6.03 23.21
N ALA A 670 17.74 4.70 23.33
CA ALA A 670 18.01 3.78 22.22
C ALA A 670 17.08 4.03 21.02
N PHE A 671 15.80 4.35 21.27
CA PHE A 671 14.87 4.75 20.21
C PHE A 671 15.23 6.10 19.60
N VAL A 672 15.58 7.10 20.41
CA VAL A 672 16.00 8.44 19.96
C VAL A 672 17.32 8.37 19.19
N GLU A 673 18.25 7.52 19.61
CA GLU A 673 19.56 7.33 18.98
C GLU A 673 19.43 6.56 17.66
N ALA A 674 18.62 5.50 17.61
CA ALA A 674 18.26 4.82 16.35
C ALA A 674 17.54 5.76 15.36
N PHE A 675 16.64 6.61 15.87
CA PHE A 675 15.92 7.60 15.07
C PHE A 675 16.84 8.75 14.60
N ASN A 676 17.78 9.20 15.44
CA ASN A 676 18.76 10.24 15.13
C ASN A 676 19.84 9.76 14.14
N ALA A 677 20.33 8.52 14.29
CA ALA A 677 21.27 7.91 13.35
C ALA A 677 20.67 7.81 11.94
N TYR A 678 19.36 7.50 11.85
CA TYR A 678 18.64 7.42 10.59
C TYR A 678 18.36 8.79 9.97
N THR A 679 17.94 9.78 10.77
CA THR A 679 17.68 11.15 10.28
C THR A 679 18.94 11.92 9.89
N ARG A 680 20.11 11.52 10.40
CA ARG A 680 21.42 12.05 9.97
C ARG A 680 22.04 11.31 8.78
N GLY A 681 21.46 10.18 8.37
CA GLY A 681 21.97 9.38 7.25
C GLY A 681 23.32 8.70 7.54
N GLU A 682 23.56 8.32 8.80
CA GLU A 682 24.82 7.70 9.25
C GLU A 682 24.78 6.16 9.29
N VAL A 683 23.83 5.53 8.60
CA VAL A 683 23.81 4.06 8.44
C VAL A 683 24.30 3.72 7.04
N SER A 684 25.55 3.27 6.97
CA SER A 684 26.27 2.81 5.77
C SER A 684 25.72 1.50 5.22
#